data_AF-A0A928T0P1-F1
#
_entry.id   AF-A0A928T0P1-F1
#
_cell.length_a   1.000
_cell.length_b   1.000
_cell.length_c   1.000
_cell.angle_alpha   90.00
_cell.angle_beta   90.00
_cell.angle_gamma   90.00
#
_symmetry.space_group_name_H-M   'P 1'
#
loop_
_entity.id
_entity.type
_entity.pdbx_description
1 polymer ?
#
loop_
_entity_poly.entity_id
_entity_poly.type
_entity_poly.pdbx_seq_one_letter_code
_entity_poly.pdbx_strand_id
1 'polypeptide(L)'
;MAAPSRLRLLAQGAAALGLLLGLFSELFERPFATGFGDYQFFHHSWELGQVALSRYGELPLWNPYQCGGIPEWGDPQSQLFHPIYFLTFVFGSTLALKLFILLHAAAGLAGMYRFARSEEGLGPAAAALAALVFTGSGFFAWHVGSGHGGFVAFYLTPWLLLGFRRALRDPRWTALCALVFALALFAGGVYAFPYFGLLLGLDALLALARRVEPRKLATALGVSALLALLLSAFRLVPIIEHLLWYPRHRPQLDAISLRELWGFLTHFDRAADLVQEPGHPYARVEYGAYVGAGVVLLALVGALTAERTRLRLLVPLLLFTSLALGDFASFAPWPLLRRLPVFGSLQVPSRFLFAVTFFLALLAGAGLDWLEARAAERGWLQRLREHAALAPWLLAAALGAPVVLQHRAVLDGHWEFAPLLAGTGGHYHLRDVAPPKTPSPYPPRAQAPTDEIGSGWCYTGMGYEPAPGLWAGDVDQARVAPLGSVVTEGRSTRAAFAEVVLPIGGRVVFNQTYAPGWRASLGDVAVDAGRLAVELPPGTHRVVVRYAPASLPWGTLGSLCGLAGVAVLLRVRDGRRRALALAAGAACAVACYARAARPGPRLPPERPKLALAAGASDYAERGQNDWYRPENAVDGRLETEWLAPPGTKGWLDVRPEKPLSVRHVVLVNATNPPHGDFGSRQVRVESFREGQLVESRELTFTQQNAGVSLSGVVVDRVRVSVETWQGVGGGLAEVQLW
;
A
#
# COMPACT_ATOMS: atom_id res chain seq x y z
N MET A 1 -41.12 -15.99 -24.11
CA MET A 1 -41.39 -15.27 -22.84
C MET A 1 -41.48 -13.78 -23.15
N ALA A 2 -42.58 -13.12 -22.80
CA ALA A 2 -42.71 -11.67 -22.93
C ALA A 2 -41.67 -10.95 -22.06
N ALA A 3 -41.15 -9.81 -22.52
CA ALA A 3 -40.27 -8.98 -21.70
C ALA A 3 -41.00 -8.56 -20.42
N PRO A 4 -40.36 -8.64 -19.24
CA PRO A 4 -40.99 -8.19 -18.00
C PRO A 4 -41.33 -6.71 -18.12
N SER A 5 -42.49 -6.31 -17.58
CA SER A 5 -42.88 -4.90 -17.54
C SER A 5 -41.83 -4.07 -16.79
N ARG A 6 -41.66 -2.80 -17.18
CA ARG A 6 -40.73 -1.87 -16.51
C ARG A 6 -40.94 -1.83 -14.99
N LEU A 7 -42.21 -1.86 -14.55
CA LEU A 7 -42.61 -1.93 -13.15
C LEU A 7 -42.04 -3.16 -12.42
N ARG A 8 -42.01 -4.33 -13.05
CA ARG A 8 -41.44 -5.56 -12.45
C ARG A 8 -39.93 -5.43 -12.26
N LEU A 9 -39.22 -4.87 -13.24
CA LEU A 9 -37.78 -4.64 -13.14
C LEU A 9 -37.44 -3.64 -12.04
N LEU A 10 -38.21 -2.56 -11.92
CA LEU A 10 -38.07 -1.57 -10.85
C LEU A 10 -38.31 -2.19 -9.47
N ALA A 11 -39.37 -2.99 -9.31
CA ALA A 11 -39.65 -3.69 -8.06
C ALA A 11 -38.53 -4.67 -7.67
N GLN A 12 -38.00 -5.43 -8.63
CA GLN A 12 -36.86 -6.32 -8.39
C GLN A 12 -35.59 -5.54 -8.03
N GLY A 13 -35.34 -4.41 -8.68
CA GLY A 13 -34.22 -3.52 -8.35
C GLY A 13 -34.34 -2.94 -6.94
N ALA A 14 -35.53 -2.49 -6.55
CA ALA A 14 -35.80 -1.98 -5.21
C ALA A 14 -35.64 -3.07 -4.14
N ALA A 15 -36.10 -4.29 -4.40
CA ALA A 15 -35.92 -5.42 -3.48
C ALA A 15 -34.44 -5.79 -3.29
N ALA A 16 -33.68 -5.85 -4.39
CA ALA A 16 -32.25 -6.09 -4.36
C ALA A 16 -31.51 -5.01 -3.57
N LEU A 17 -31.87 -3.73 -3.79
CA LEU A 17 -31.31 -2.60 -3.05
C LEU A 17 -31.67 -2.66 -1.57
N GLY A 18 -32.92 -2.99 -1.21
CA GLY A 18 -33.34 -3.14 0.17
C GLY A 18 -32.56 -4.22 0.92
N LEU A 19 -32.33 -5.37 0.28
CA LEU A 19 -31.51 -6.44 0.86
C LEU A 19 -30.04 -6.04 1.01
N LEU A 20 -29.48 -5.33 0.01
CA LEU A 20 -28.14 -4.81 0.09
C LEU A 20 -27.98 -3.81 1.24
N LEU A 21 -28.90 -2.86 1.38
CA LEU A 21 -28.92 -1.92 2.50
C LEU A 21 -29.12 -2.65 3.84
N GLY A 22 -29.88 -3.75 3.85
CA GLY A 22 -30.03 -4.62 5.02
C GLY A 22 -28.73 -5.34 5.41
N LEU A 23 -27.91 -5.78 4.44
CA LEU A 23 -26.59 -6.36 4.71
C LEU A 23 -25.63 -5.34 5.33
N PHE A 24 -25.60 -4.13 4.78
CA PHE A 24 -24.63 -3.09 5.13
C PHE A 24 -25.19 -1.96 6.00
N SER A 25 -26.32 -2.17 6.70
CA SER A 25 -26.95 -1.06 7.44
C SER A 25 -26.03 -0.49 8.51
N GLU A 26 -25.21 -1.35 9.12
CA GLU A 26 -24.24 -1.01 10.18
C GLU A 26 -23.31 0.13 9.76
N LEU A 27 -22.87 0.15 8.50
CA LEU A 27 -22.02 1.22 7.97
C LEU A 27 -22.70 2.59 8.11
N PHE A 28 -24.02 2.64 8.04
CA PHE A 28 -24.80 3.88 8.00
C PHE A 28 -25.49 4.23 9.31
N GLU A 29 -25.39 3.40 10.35
CA GLU A 29 -25.89 3.76 11.70
C GLU A 29 -25.08 4.94 12.28
N ARG A 30 -23.76 4.92 12.06
CA ARG A 30 -22.85 6.03 12.38
C ARG A 30 -22.09 6.47 11.13
N PRO A 31 -22.71 7.25 10.22
CA PRO A 31 -22.18 7.48 8.87
C PRO A 31 -20.78 8.11 8.84
N PHE A 32 -20.39 8.85 9.88
CA PHE A 32 -19.10 9.54 9.97
C PHE A 32 -18.08 8.87 10.92
N ALA A 33 -18.47 7.81 11.63
CA ALA A 33 -17.55 7.04 12.46
C ALA A 33 -16.60 6.20 11.58
N THR A 34 -15.33 6.14 11.98
CA THR A 34 -14.30 5.40 11.25
C THR A 34 -14.38 3.90 11.53
N GLY A 35 -13.77 3.11 10.65
CA GLY A 35 -13.74 1.66 10.79
C GLY A 35 -12.66 1.18 11.74
N PHE A 36 -12.91 0.03 12.38
CA PHE A 36 -11.94 -0.73 13.16
C PHE A 36 -10.85 -1.36 12.27
N GLY A 37 -9.75 -1.76 12.89
CA GLY A 37 -8.74 -2.58 12.26
C GLY A 37 -7.98 -1.87 11.14
N ASP A 38 -7.79 -2.57 10.03
CA ASP A 38 -7.07 -2.09 8.84
C ASP A 38 -7.74 -0.87 8.20
N TYR A 39 -8.99 -0.54 8.55
CA TYR A 39 -9.62 0.68 8.06
C TYR A 39 -8.89 1.95 8.49
N GLN A 40 -8.16 1.94 9.61
CA GLN A 40 -7.35 3.10 10.00
C GLN A 40 -6.28 3.40 8.94
N PHE A 41 -5.66 2.36 8.36
CA PHE A 41 -4.73 2.50 7.24
C PHE A 41 -5.43 3.02 5.98
N PHE A 42 -6.60 2.49 5.62
CA PHE A 42 -7.31 2.96 4.44
C PHE A 42 -7.83 4.40 4.60
N HIS A 43 -8.37 4.77 5.76
CA HIS A 43 -8.74 6.16 6.05
C HIS A 43 -7.53 7.08 5.97
N HIS A 44 -6.38 6.68 6.52
CA HIS A 44 -5.15 7.44 6.40
C HIS A 44 -4.75 7.67 4.93
N SER A 45 -4.72 6.62 4.12
CA SER A 45 -4.42 6.75 2.69
C SER A 45 -5.40 7.71 2.03
N TRP A 46 -6.70 7.60 2.32
CA TRP A 46 -7.72 8.48 1.75
C TRP A 46 -7.58 9.96 2.16
N GLU A 47 -7.26 10.22 3.43
CA GLU A 47 -6.97 11.56 3.96
C GLU A 47 -5.70 12.14 3.35
N LEU A 48 -4.65 11.33 3.16
CA LEU A 48 -3.46 11.73 2.42
C LEU A 48 -3.83 12.23 1.02
N GLY A 49 -4.67 11.49 0.30
CA GLY A 49 -5.12 11.92 -1.03
C GLY A 49 -5.94 13.21 -1.00
N GLN A 50 -6.78 13.40 0.03
CA GLN A 50 -7.53 14.64 0.21
C GLN A 50 -6.58 15.82 0.44
N VAL A 51 -5.61 15.66 1.34
CA VAL A 51 -4.60 16.67 1.63
C VAL A 51 -3.78 16.98 0.38
N ALA A 52 -3.28 15.96 -0.32
CA ALA A 52 -2.51 16.13 -1.54
C ALA A 52 -3.28 16.96 -2.59
N LEU A 53 -4.52 16.58 -2.88
CA LEU A 53 -5.31 17.18 -3.96
C LEU A 53 -5.95 18.52 -3.57
N SER A 54 -6.55 18.63 -2.39
CA SER A 54 -7.29 19.83 -1.95
C SER A 54 -6.38 20.91 -1.38
N ARG A 55 -5.39 20.53 -0.56
CA ARG A 55 -4.51 21.51 0.12
C ARG A 55 -3.34 21.92 -0.78
N TYR A 56 -2.74 20.95 -1.47
CA TYR A 56 -1.51 21.18 -2.23
C TYR A 56 -1.69 21.20 -3.75
N GLY A 57 -2.82 20.73 -4.30
CA GLY A 57 -3.01 20.61 -5.75
C GLY A 57 -2.08 19.60 -6.40
N GLU A 58 -1.70 18.56 -5.66
CA GLU A 58 -0.70 17.58 -6.05
C GLU A 58 -1.29 16.18 -6.22
N LEU A 59 -0.73 15.40 -7.15
CA LEU A 59 -1.02 13.97 -7.20
C LEU A 59 -0.42 13.30 -5.96
N PRO A 60 -1.17 12.41 -5.26
CA PRO A 60 -0.69 11.71 -4.07
C PRO A 60 0.30 10.59 -4.45
N LEU A 61 1.51 10.99 -4.83
CA LEU A 61 2.56 10.08 -5.27
C LEU A 61 3.45 9.59 -4.13
N TRP A 62 3.51 10.36 -3.05
CA TRP A 62 4.34 10.13 -1.87
C TRP A 62 3.47 10.26 -0.62
N ASN A 63 3.70 9.39 0.36
CA ASN A 63 3.07 9.44 1.66
C ASN A 63 4.13 9.83 2.69
N PRO A 64 4.18 11.09 3.16
CA PRO A 64 5.12 11.51 4.18
C PRO A 64 4.73 11.04 5.59
N TYR A 65 3.49 10.60 5.80
CA TYR A 65 2.89 10.46 7.11
C TYR A 65 3.11 9.07 7.74
N GLN A 66 3.75 8.13 7.04
CA GLN A 66 4.18 6.83 7.56
C GLN A 66 5.55 6.44 7.00
N CYS A 67 6.25 5.50 7.64
CA CYS A 67 7.62 5.08 7.28
C CYS A 67 8.66 6.20 7.20
N GLY A 68 8.40 7.38 7.78
CA GLY A 68 9.19 8.58 7.53
C GLY A 68 9.14 9.06 6.07
N GLY A 69 8.16 8.60 5.29
CA GLY A 69 8.08 8.79 3.85
C GLY A 69 8.12 7.46 3.09
N ILE A 70 7.11 7.18 2.27
CA ILE A 70 7.05 5.99 1.40
C ILE A 70 6.35 6.30 0.05
N PRO A 71 6.70 5.62 -1.07
CA PRO A 71 5.98 5.75 -2.34
C PRO A 71 4.52 5.27 -2.28
N GLU A 72 3.56 6.19 -2.11
CA GLU A 72 2.12 5.88 -2.11
C GLU A 72 1.62 5.36 -3.46
N TRP A 73 2.07 5.96 -4.57
CA TRP A 73 1.62 5.58 -5.91
C TRP A 73 2.10 4.19 -6.33
N GLY A 74 3.17 3.69 -5.71
CA GLY A 74 3.67 2.33 -5.89
C GLY A 74 3.04 1.30 -4.96
N ASP A 75 2.32 1.74 -3.90
CA ASP A 75 1.70 0.83 -2.94
C ASP A 75 0.60 -0.01 -3.63
N PRO A 76 0.69 -1.36 -3.64
CA PRO A 76 -0.32 -2.24 -4.21
C PRO A 76 -1.71 -2.13 -3.55
N GLN A 77 -1.81 -1.66 -2.31
CA GLN A 77 -3.06 -1.53 -1.55
C GLN A 77 -3.71 -0.15 -1.71
N SER A 78 -3.01 0.84 -2.27
CA SER A 78 -3.55 2.20 -2.39
C SER A 78 -4.80 2.29 -3.29
N GLN A 79 -5.78 3.07 -2.83
CA GLN A 79 -7.10 3.25 -3.46
C GLN A 79 -7.30 4.63 -4.09
N LEU A 80 -6.30 5.52 -3.98
CA LEU A 80 -6.37 6.97 -4.23
C LEU A 80 -6.65 7.40 -5.69
N PHE A 81 -6.73 6.45 -6.61
CA PHE A 81 -7.01 6.72 -8.02
C PHE A 81 -8.28 6.02 -8.51
N HIS A 82 -8.95 5.26 -7.66
CA HIS A 82 -10.21 4.62 -8.02
C HIS A 82 -11.29 5.69 -8.32
N PRO A 83 -12.13 5.56 -9.35
CA PRO A 83 -13.16 6.58 -9.65
C PRO A 83 -14.10 6.92 -8.48
N ILE A 84 -14.41 5.92 -7.65
CA ILE A 84 -15.26 6.11 -6.46
C ILE A 84 -14.52 6.87 -5.33
N TYR A 85 -13.19 6.83 -5.26
CA TYR A 85 -12.43 7.60 -4.28
C TYR A 85 -12.78 9.10 -4.34
N PHE A 86 -12.99 9.64 -5.54
CA PHE A 86 -13.32 11.05 -5.74
C PHE A 86 -14.65 11.49 -5.10
N LEU A 87 -15.50 10.57 -4.63
CA LEU A 87 -16.65 10.89 -3.79
C LEU A 87 -16.24 11.51 -2.44
N THR A 88 -14.99 11.33 -2.03
CA THR A 88 -14.39 11.92 -0.82
C THR A 88 -14.53 13.45 -0.78
N PHE A 89 -14.46 14.13 -1.93
CA PHE A 89 -14.58 15.58 -2.01
C PHE A 89 -16.01 16.10 -1.81
N VAL A 90 -17.01 15.22 -1.90
CA VAL A 90 -18.43 15.56 -1.71
C VAL A 90 -18.93 15.14 -0.33
N PHE A 91 -18.52 13.95 0.13
CA PHE A 91 -19.07 13.32 1.32
C PHE A 91 -18.10 13.24 2.51
N GLY A 92 -16.84 13.67 2.34
CA GLY A 92 -15.75 13.35 3.24
C GLY A 92 -15.25 11.92 3.05
N SER A 93 -14.04 11.62 3.52
CA SER A 93 -13.40 10.32 3.31
C SER A 93 -14.15 9.16 3.96
N THR A 94 -14.69 9.35 5.17
CA THR A 94 -15.35 8.27 5.89
C THR A 94 -16.60 7.77 5.19
N LEU A 95 -17.52 8.68 4.87
CA LEU A 95 -18.75 8.30 4.19
C LEU A 95 -18.46 7.82 2.76
N ALA A 96 -17.49 8.43 2.07
CA ALA A 96 -17.09 7.98 0.74
C ALA A 96 -16.46 6.57 0.74
N LEU A 97 -15.70 6.18 1.78
CA LEU A 97 -15.17 4.83 1.94
C LEU A 97 -16.28 3.80 2.20
N LYS A 98 -17.29 4.16 2.99
CA LYS A 98 -18.49 3.32 3.19
C LYS A 98 -19.29 3.15 1.91
N LEU A 99 -19.47 4.23 1.14
CA LEU A 99 -20.07 4.18 -0.19
C LEU A 99 -19.23 3.35 -1.16
N PHE A 100 -17.90 3.38 -1.05
CA PHE A 100 -17.00 2.55 -1.84
C PHE A 100 -17.25 1.06 -1.62
N ILE A 101 -17.40 0.63 -0.36
CA ILE A 101 -17.77 -0.75 -0.03
C ILE A 101 -19.15 -1.08 -0.60
N LEU A 102 -20.16 -0.25 -0.32
CA LEU A 102 -21.55 -0.48 -0.73
C LEU A 102 -21.68 -0.58 -2.25
N LEU A 103 -21.01 0.30 -3.01
CA LEU A 103 -21.09 0.32 -4.48
C LEU A 103 -20.41 -0.90 -5.11
N HIS A 104 -19.33 -1.41 -4.52
CA HIS A 104 -18.73 -2.68 -4.96
C HIS A 104 -19.63 -3.86 -4.64
N ALA A 105 -20.22 -3.91 -3.44
CA ALA A 105 -21.18 -4.95 -3.08
C ALA A 105 -22.43 -4.91 -3.98
N ALA A 106 -22.94 -3.71 -4.31
CA ALA A 106 -24.01 -3.52 -5.29
C ALA A 106 -23.62 -4.08 -6.67
N ALA A 107 -22.40 -3.79 -7.12
CA ALA A 107 -21.87 -4.34 -8.35
C ALA A 107 -21.78 -5.87 -8.29
N GLY A 108 -21.37 -6.45 -7.17
CA GLY A 108 -21.32 -7.90 -6.95
C GLY A 108 -22.69 -8.55 -7.02
N LEU A 109 -23.68 -8.00 -6.32
CA LEU A 109 -25.07 -8.47 -6.32
C LEU A 109 -25.66 -8.42 -7.73
N ALA A 110 -25.54 -7.28 -8.41
CA ALA A 110 -26.04 -7.09 -9.76
C ALA A 110 -25.32 -7.98 -10.78
N GLY A 111 -23.99 -8.10 -10.66
CA GLY A 111 -23.17 -8.93 -11.51
C GLY A 111 -23.53 -10.38 -11.38
N MET A 112 -23.61 -10.90 -10.15
CA MET A 112 -23.91 -12.29 -9.87
C MET A 112 -25.31 -12.66 -10.34
N TYR A 113 -26.30 -11.81 -10.07
CA TYR A 113 -27.67 -12.01 -10.58
C TYR A 113 -27.68 -12.11 -12.11
N ARG A 114 -27.01 -11.19 -12.80
CA ARG A 114 -26.96 -11.17 -14.27
C ARG A 114 -26.18 -12.35 -14.84
N PHE A 115 -25.06 -12.73 -14.22
CA PHE A 115 -24.26 -13.87 -14.64
C PHE A 115 -25.05 -15.18 -14.49
N ALA A 116 -25.66 -15.40 -13.33
CA ALA A 116 -26.51 -16.56 -13.05
C ALA A 116 -27.68 -16.67 -14.04
N ARG A 117 -28.38 -15.55 -14.31
CA ARG A 117 -29.50 -15.50 -15.28
C ARG A 117 -29.06 -15.77 -16.71
N SER A 118 -27.99 -15.13 -17.16
CA SER A 118 -27.66 -15.06 -18.59
C SER A 118 -26.65 -16.08 -19.08
N GLU A 119 -25.70 -16.50 -18.25
CA GLU A 119 -24.65 -17.46 -18.65
C GLU A 119 -24.86 -18.86 -18.03
N GLU A 120 -25.52 -18.97 -16.88
CA GLU A 120 -25.89 -20.26 -16.26
C GLU A 120 -27.37 -20.65 -16.47
N GLY A 121 -28.19 -19.71 -16.95
CA GLY A 121 -29.60 -19.96 -17.27
C GLY A 121 -30.47 -20.23 -16.05
N LEU A 122 -30.08 -19.74 -14.87
CA LEU A 122 -30.87 -19.94 -13.65
C LEU A 122 -32.18 -19.15 -13.69
N GLY A 123 -33.22 -19.62 -13.01
CA GLY A 123 -34.48 -18.91 -12.75
C GLY A 123 -34.29 -17.61 -11.95
N PRO A 124 -35.31 -16.72 -11.88
CA PRO A 124 -35.18 -15.45 -11.16
C PRO A 124 -34.89 -15.61 -9.67
N ALA A 125 -35.54 -16.56 -8.99
CA ALA A 125 -35.36 -16.78 -7.55
C ALA A 125 -34.00 -17.45 -7.25
N ALA A 126 -33.64 -18.48 -8.03
CA ALA A 126 -32.31 -19.09 -8.01
C ALA A 126 -31.17 -18.08 -8.23
N ALA A 127 -31.31 -17.17 -9.21
CA ALA A 127 -30.31 -16.14 -9.46
C ALA A 127 -30.25 -15.09 -8.34
N ALA A 128 -31.40 -14.73 -7.75
CA ALA A 128 -31.46 -13.84 -6.59
C ALA A 128 -30.80 -14.47 -5.36
N LEU A 129 -31.04 -15.76 -5.11
CA LEU A 129 -30.38 -16.51 -4.04
C LEU A 129 -28.87 -16.56 -4.27
N ALA A 130 -28.42 -16.92 -5.47
CA ALA A 130 -27.00 -16.97 -5.80
C ALA A 130 -26.32 -15.61 -5.61
N ALA A 131 -26.99 -14.52 -6.00
CA ALA A 131 -26.50 -13.16 -5.80
C ALA A 131 -26.40 -12.79 -4.31
N LEU A 132 -27.44 -13.08 -3.53
CA LEU A 132 -27.49 -12.78 -2.10
C LEU A 132 -26.44 -13.59 -1.32
N VAL A 133 -26.33 -14.89 -1.59
CA VAL A 133 -25.36 -15.78 -0.93
C VAL A 133 -23.94 -15.35 -1.24
N PHE A 134 -23.61 -15.08 -2.50
CA PHE A 134 -22.25 -14.64 -2.85
C PHE A 134 -21.91 -13.31 -2.16
N THR A 135 -22.77 -12.30 -2.34
CA THR A 135 -22.51 -10.94 -1.86
C THR A 135 -22.52 -10.84 -0.33
N GLY A 136 -23.42 -11.58 0.31
CA GLY A 136 -23.57 -11.60 1.77
C GLY A 136 -22.70 -12.63 2.49
N SER A 137 -21.95 -13.47 1.77
CA SER A 137 -21.17 -14.56 2.38
C SER A 137 -20.21 -14.05 3.46
N GLY A 138 -19.89 -14.93 4.41
CA GLY A 138 -18.94 -14.64 5.48
C GLY A 138 -17.58 -14.16 4.95
N PHE A 139 -17.16 -14.63 3.78
CA PHE A 139 -15.91 -14.19 3.16
C PHE A 139 -15.88 -12.66 3.04
N PHE A 140 -16.95 -12.07 2.50
CA PHE A 140 -17.03 -10.63 2.40
C PHE A 140 -17.32 -9.98 3.74
N ALA A 141 -18.18 -10.57 4.58
CA ALA A 141 -18.54 -10.01 5.88
C ALA A 141 -17.29 -9.78 6.75
N TRP A 142 -16.45 -10.80 6.90
CA TRP A 142 -15.24 -10.74 7.73
C TRP A 142 -14.22 -9.76 7.15
N HIS A 143 -13.90 -9.84 5.86
CA HIS A 143 -12.90 -8.94 5.27
C HIS A 143 -13.37 -7.48 5.27
N VAL A 144 -14.66 -7.23 5.06
CA VAL A 144 -15.23 -5.88 5.20
C VAL A 144 -15.28 -5.47 6.67
N GLY A 145 -15.56 -6.35 7.62
CA GLY A 145 -15.60 -6.04 9.06
C GLY A 145 -14.23 -5.59 9.59
N SER A 146 -13.17 -6.32 9.25
CA SER A 146 -11.83 -6.08 9.81
C SER A 146 -11.02 -5.00 9.08
N GLY A 147 -11.56 -4.43 8.00
CA GLY A 147 -10.91 -3.34 7.27
C GLY A 147 -10.01 -3.75 6.12
N HIS A 148 -10.10 -4.98 5.61
CA HIS A 148 -9.39 -5.43 4.41
C HIS A 148 -9.98 -4.78 3.13
N GLY A 149 -9.88 -3.46 3.02
CA GLY A 149 -10.56 -2.63 2.01
C GLY A 149 -10.28 -3.03 0.56
N GLY A 150 -9.14 -3.67 0.27
CA GLY A 150 -8.81 -4.18 -1.07
C GLY A 150 -9.67 -5.37 -1.52
N PHE A 151 -10.33 -6.08 -0.60
CA PHE A 151 -11.11 -7.29 -0.91
C PHE A 151 -12.43 -7.00 -1.60
N VAL A 152 -12.91 -5.75 -1.57
CA VAL A 152 -14.09 -5.35 -2.33
C VAL A 152 -13.92 -5.57 -3.84
N ALA A 153 -12.69 -5.64 -4.33
CA ALA A 153 -12.40 -6.00 -5.72
C ALA A 153 -12.98 -7.37 -6.11
N PHE A 154 -13.05 -8.33 -5.18
CA PHE A 154 -13.61 -9.66 -5.44
C PHE A 154 -15.11 -9.63 -5.78
N TYR A 155 -15.86 -8.59 -5.41
CA TYR A 155 -17.25 -8.43 -5.86
C TYR A 155 -17.37 -8.33 -7.38
N LEU A 156 -16.31 -7.94 -8.10
CA LEU A 156 -16.34 -7.81 -9.56
C LEU A 156 -16.19 -9.15 -10.31
N THR A 157 -15.93 -10.26 -9.60
CA THR A 157 -15.81 -11.62 -10.14
C THR A 157 -16.90 -12.00 -11.17
N PRO A 158 -18.21 -11.86 -10.89
CA PRO A 158 -19.25 -12.19 -11.85
C PRO A 158 -19.18 -11.35 -13.14
N TRP A 159 -18.80 -10.07 -13.06
CA TRP A 159 -18.66 -9.21 -14.24
C TRP A 159 -17.48 -9.61 -15.10
N LEU A 160 -16.39 -10.07 -14.49
CA LEU A 160 -15.23 -10.60 -15.20
C LEU A 160 -15.61 -11.81 -16.06
N LEU A 161 -16.26 -12.81 -15.45
CA LEU A 161 -16.67 -14.03 -16.15
C LEU A 161 -17.76 -13.76 -17.18
N LEU A 162 -18.69 -12.86 -16.88
CA LEU A 162 -19.71 -12.42 -17.83
C LEU A 162 -19.07 -11.77 -19.07
N GLY A 163 -18.14 -10.84 -18.85
CA GLY A 163 -17.40 -10.18 -19.93
C GLY A 163 -16.64 -11.19 -20.77
N PHE A 164 -15.93 -12.13 -20.13
CA PHE A 164 -15.09 -13.09 -20.83
C PHE A 164 -15.90 -14.07 -21.69
N ARG A 165 -16.97 -14.66 -21.13
CA ARG A 165 -17.81 -15.60 -21.89
C ARG A 165 -18.54 -14.93 -23.06
N ARG A 166 -18.88 -13.65 -22.93
CA ARG A 166 -19.43 -12.87 -24.03
C ARG A 166 -18.34 -12.45 -25.03
N ALA A 167 -17.11 -12.22 -24.59
CA ALA A 167 -15.98 -11.94 -25.47
C ALA A 167 -15.68 -13.07 -26.46
N LEU A 168 -15.98 -14.32 -26.08
CA LEU A 168 -15.89 -15.49 -26.97
C LEU A 168 -16.88 -15.42 -28.16
N ARG A 169 -17.92 -14.58 -28.05
CA ARG A 169 -18.97 -14.40 -29.08
C ARG A 169 -18.84 -13.04 -29.77
N ASP A 170 -18.55 -11.99 -29.01
CA ASP A 170 -18.33 -10.62 -29.48
C ASP A 170 -17.12 -10.02 -28.75
N PRO A 171 -16.00 -9.75 -29.45
CA PRO A 171 -14.77 -9.27 -28.82
C PRO A 171 -14.92 -7.91 -28.13
N ARG A 172 -15.99 -7.14 -28.37
CA ARG A 172 -16.22 -5.87 -27.66
C ARG A 172 -16.31 -6.05 -26.14
N TRP A 173 -16.73 -7.22 -25.68
CA TRP A 173 -16.82 -7.53 -24.25
C TRP A 173 -15.46 -7.70 -23.56
N THR A 174 -14.34 -7.79 -24.29
CA THR A 174 -13.00 -7.74 -23.68
C THR A 174 -12.75 -6.39 -23.01
N ALA A 175 -13.44 -5.32 -23.41
CA ALA A 175 -13.40 -4.03 -22.74
C ALA A 175 -13.94 -4.14 -21.29
N LEU A 176 -14.98 -4.94 -21.06
CA LEU A 176 -15.50 -5.18 -19.71
C LEU A 176 -14.49 -5.97 -18.86
N CYS A 177 -13.86 -7.00 -19.42
CA CYS A 177 -12.79 -7.72 -18.72
C CYS A 177 -11.66 -6.79 -18.31
N ALA A 178 -11.17 -5.97 -19.25
CA ALA A 178 -10.10 -5.01 -19.01
C ALA A 178 -10.49 -3.97 -17.96
N LEU A 179 -11.73 -3.46 -18.01
CA LEU A 179 -12.27 -2.55 -16.99
C LEU A 179 -12.30 -3.21 -15.61
N VAL A 180 -12.73 -4.46 -15.49
CA VAL A 180 -12.78 -5.16 -14.19
C VAL A 180 -11.37 -5.36 -13.63
N PHE A 181 -10.39 -5.73 -14.44
CA PHE A 181 -8.98 -5.80 -14.00
C PHE A 181 -8.45 -4.44 -13.54
N ALA A 182 -8.75 -3.37 -14.27
CA ALA A 182 -8.34 -2.02 -13.90
C ALA A 182 -8.99 -1.59 -12.57
N LEU A 183 -10.31 -1.72 -12.43
CA LEU A 183 -11.00 -1.38 -11.18
C LEU A 183 -10.52 -2.22 -10.00
N ALA A 184 -10.29 -3.52 -10.19
CA ALA A 184 -9.75 -4.38 -9.15
C ALA A 184 -8.37 -3.91 -8.66
N LEU A 185 -7.48 -3.54 -9.57
CA LEU A 185 -6.16 -3.01 -9.21
C LEU A 185 -6.26 -1.64 -8.53
N PHE A 186 -7.12 -0.76 -9.06
CA PHE A 186 -7.34 0.58 -8.52
C PHE A 186 -8.02 0.56 -7.14
N ALA A 187 -8.76 -0.50 -6.83
CA ALA A 187 -9.36 -0.73 -5.51
C ALA A 187 -8.36 -1.28 -4.47
N GLY A 188 -7.07 -1.43 -4.82
CA GLY A 188 -6.06 -2.03 -3.95
C GLY A 188 -6.16 -3.56 -3.89
N GLY A 189 -6.75 -4.19 -4.92
CA GLY A 189 -7.01 -5.63 -4.99
C GLY A 189 -5.78 -6.48 -5.28
N VAL A 190 -4.80 -6.46 -4.37
CA VAL A 190 -3.52 -7.21 -4.47
C VAL A 190 -3.74 -8.70 -4.73
N TYR A 191 -4.77 -9.29 -4.12
CA TYR A 191 -5.14 -10.70 -4.29
C TYR A 191 -6.11 -10.90 -5.46
N ALA A 192 -7.08 -10.00 -5.62
CA ALA A 192 -8.10 -10.12 -6.65
C ALA A 192 -7.49 -10.13 -8.06
N PHE A 193 -6.52 -9.26 -8.34
CA PHE A 193 -5.89 -9.16 -9.66
C PHE A 193 -5.26 -10.48 -10.16
N PRO A 194 -4.32 -11.12 -9.44
CA PRO A 194 -3.77 -12.42 -9.85
C PRO A 194 -4.82 -13.55 -9.81
N TYR A 195 -5.75 -13.54 -8.86
CA TYR A 195 -6.79 -14.57 -8.76
C TYR A 195 -7.78 -14.51 -9.92
N PHE A 196 -8.07 -13.32 -10.44
CA PHE A 196 -8.86 -13.12 -11.66
C PHE A 196 -8.17 -13.71 -12.89
N GLY A 197 -6.84 -13.59 -12.98
CA GLY A 197 -6.05 -14.25 -14.02
C GLY A 197 -6.19 -15.78 -13.97
N LEU A 198 -6.05 -16.37 -12.78
CA LEU A 198 -6.24 -17.81 -12.56
C LEU A 198 -7.65 -18.27 -12.91
N LEU A 199 -8.66 -17.53 -12.46
CA LEU A 199 -10.07 -17.82 -12.72
C LEU A 199 -10.40 -17.76 -14.22
N LEU A 200 -9.90 -16.76 -14.95
CA LEU A 200 -10.06 -16.69 -16.41
C LEU A 200 -9.32 -17.79 -17.13
N GLY A 201 -8.10 -18.13 -16.70
CA GLY A 201 -7.34 -19.25 -17.25
C GLY A 201 -8.13 -20.55 -17.15
N LEU A 202 -8.76 -20.80 -16.01
CA LEU A 202 -9.62 -21.97 -15.81
C LEU A 202 -10.90 -21.92 -16.67
N ASP A 203 -11.63 -20.80 -16.71
CA ASP A 203 -12.84 -20.70 -17.55
C ASP A 203 -12.51 -20.84 -19.05
N ALA A 204 -11.31 -20.41 -19.46
CA ALA A 204 -10.76 -20.62 -20.80
C ALA A 204 -10.49 -22.10 -21.10
N LEU A 205 -9.86 -22.85 -20.18
CA LEU A 205 -9.67 -24.30 -20.31
C LEU A 205 -11.01 -25.03 -20.41
N LEU A 206 -11.99 -24.64 -19.60
CA LEU A 206 -13.35 -25.18 -19.68
C LEU A 206 -14.05 -24.78 -20.99
N ALA A 207 -13.74 -23.62 -21.57
CA ALA A 207 -14.21 -23.24 -22.90
C ALA A 207 -13.62 -24.12 -24.01
N LEU A 208 -12.33 -24.49 -23.94
CA LEU A 208 -11.73 -25.46 -24.86
C LEU A 208 -12.39 -26.84 -24.74
N ALA A 209 -12.65 -27.30 -23.52
CA ALA A 209 -13.37 -28.56 -23.29
C ALA A 209 -14.79 -28.54 -23.90
N ARG A 210 -15.41 -27.36 -23.97
CA ARG A 210 -16.69 -27.11 -24.66
C ARG A 210 -16.55 -26.90 -26.17
N ARG A 211 -15.37 -27.16 -26.73
CA ARG A 211 -15.06 -27.04 -28.17
C ARG A 211 -15.26 -25.63 -28.73
N VAL A 212 -15.03 -24.60 -27.90
CA VAL A 212 -14.93 -23.23 -28.41
C VAL A 212 -13.73 -23.13 -29.34
N GLU A 213 -13.91 -22.45 -30.47
CA GLU A 213 -12.87 -22.28 -31.48
C GLU A 213 -11.60 -21.62 -30.87
N PRO A 214 -10.40 -22.23 -31.01
CA PRO A 214 -9.17 -21.71 -30.41
C PRO A 214 -8.84 -20.26 -30.80
N ARG A 215 -9.17 -19.84 -32.02
CA ARG A 215 -8.96 -18.46 -32.48
C ARG A 215 -9.79 -17.44 -31.71
N LYS A 216 -11.06 -17.75 -31.41
CA LYS A 216 -11.94 -16.89 -30.61
C LYS A 216 -11.44 -16.79 -29.18
N LEU A 217 -10.99 -17.91 -28.61
CA LEU A 217 -10.40 -17.94 -27.29
C LEU A 217 -9.11 -17.12 -27.21
N ALA A 218 -8.18 -17.33 -28.14
CA ALA A 218 -6.93 -16.58 -28.22
C ALA A 218 -7.18 -15.07 -28.40
N THR A 219 -8.18 -14.69 -29.20
CA THR A 219 -8.58 -13.29 -29.36
C THR A 219 -9.14 -12.72 -28.07
N ALA A 220 -10.08 -13.42 -27.41
CA ALA A 220 -10.69 -12.96 -26.18
C ALA A 220 -9.66 -12.80 -25.05
N LEU A 221 -8.78 -13.79 -24.87
CA LEU A 221 -7.69 -13.73 -23.89
C LEU A 221 -6.66 -12.65 -24.23
N GLY A 222 -6.14 -12.66 -25.46
CA GLY A 222 -5.09 -11.75 -25.89
C GLY A 222 -5.51 -10.28 -25.84
N VAL A 223 -6.71 -9.96 -26.33
CA VAL A 223 -7.23 -8.59 -26.31
C VAL A 223 -7.62 -8.17 -24.89
N SER A 224 -8.20 -9.05 -24.08
CA SER A 224 -8.49 -8.73 -22.67
C SER A 224 -7.20 -8.47 -21.89
N ALA A 225 -6.18 -9.30 -22.05
CA ALA A 225 -4.89 -9.14 -21.40
C ALA A 225 -4.21 -7.83 -21.84
N LEU A 226 -4.15 -7.56 -23.15
CA LEU A 226 -3.57 -6.33 -23.67
C LEU A 226 -4.27 -5.09 -23.12
N LEU A 227 -5.61 -5.04 -23.19
CA LEU A 227 -6.37 -3.89 -22.70
C LEU A 227 -6.30 -3.76 -21.18
N ALA A 228 -6.27 -4.87 -20.44
CA ALA A 228 -6.08 -4.84 -18.98
C ALA A 228 -4.70 -4.28 -18.62
N LEU A 229 -3.64 -4.72 -19.29
CA LEU A 229 -2.29 -4.20 -19.10
C LEU A 229 -2.21 -2.70 -19.44
N LEU A 230 -2.87 -2.26 -20.51
CA LEU A 230 -2.86 -0.84 -20.88
C LEU A 230 -3.71 0.01 -19.92
N LEU A 231 -4.98 -0.32 -19.70
CA LEU A 231 -5.88 0.45 -18.81
C LEU A 231 -5.38 0.51 -17.37
N SER A 232 -4.73 -0.55 -16.89
CA SER A 232 -4.18 -0.60 -15.55
C SER A 232 -2.79 0.04 -15.45
N ALA A 233 -2.16 0.46 -16.55
CA ALA A 233 -0.74 0.86 -16.57
C ALA A 233 -0.42 1.97 -15.56
N PHE A 234 -1.34 2.91 -15.32
CA PHE A 234 -1.14 4.01 -14.37
C PHE A 234 -0.92 3.51 -12.94
N ARG A 235 -1.44 2.34 -12.57
CA ARG A 235 -1.22 1.70 -11.26
C ARG A 235 -0.29 0.51 -11.35
N LEU A 236 -0.36 -0.28 -12.43
CA LEU A 236 0.40 -1.52 -12.53
C LEU A 236 1.90 -1.27 -12.75
N VAL A 237 2.27 -0.26 -13.54
CA VAL A 237 3.67 0.11 -13.77
C VAL A 237 4.40 0.47 -12.46
N PRO A 238 3.92 1.42 -11.63
CA PRO A 238 4.60 1.77 -10.38
C PRO A 238 4.53 0.64 -9.34
N ILE A 239 3.47 -0.18 -9.33
CA ILE A 239 3.39 -1.37 -8.47
C ILE A 239 4.48 -2.37 -8.82
N ILE A 240 4.67 -2.67 -10.12
CA ILE A 240 5.73 -3.57 -10.58
C ILE A 240 7.10 -3.01 -10.20
N GLU A 241 7.34 -1.73 -10.46
CA GLU A 241 8.58 -1.06 -10.07
C GLU A 241 8.80 -1.25 -8.56
N HIS A 242 7.84 -0.85 -7.73
CA HIS A 242 7.92 -0.94 -6.28
C HIS A 242 8.16 -2.37 -5.77
N LEU A 243 7.50 -3.38 -6.33
CA LEU A 243 7.70 -4.80 -5.99
C LEU A 243 9.10 -5.32 -6.35
N LEU A 244 9.72 -4.79 -7.41
CA LEU A 244 11.10 -5.13 -7.78
C LEU A 244 12.11 -4.53 -6.79
N TRP A 245 11.83 -3.34 -6.25
CA TRP A 245 12.69 -2.70 -5.25
C TRP A 245 12.53 -3.27 -3.84
N TYR A 246 11.29 -3.56 -3.43
CA TYR A 246 10.94 -3.95 -2.06
C TYR A 246 10.23 -5.31 -2.04
N PRO A 247 10.87 -6.39 -2.52
CA PRO A 247 10.19 -7.66 -2.72
C PRO A 247 9.68 -8.26 -1.42
N ARG A 248 8.41 -8.66 -1.42
CA ARG A 248 7.74 -9.27 -0.27
C ARG A 248 8.07 -10.76 -0.17
N HIS A 249 8.82 -11.14 0.87
CA HIS A 249 9.15 -12.54 1.19
C HIS A 249 8.59 -12.93 2.55
N ARG A 250 7.57 -13.80 2.57
CA ARG A 250 6.97 -14.32 3.80
C ARG A 250 6.67 -15.82 3.62
N PRO A 251 7.63 -16.71 3.94
CA PRO A 251 7.46 -18.14 3.80
C PRO A 251 6.66 -18.68 5.00
N GLN A 252 5.39 -18.29 5.11
CA GLN A 252 4.49 -18.88 6.09
C GLN A 252 3.64 -19.93 5.38
N LEU A 253 3.61 -21.14 5.95
CA LEU A 253 2.80 -22.27 5.48
C LEU A 253 1.54 -22.31 6.32
N ASP A 254 0.41 -22.63 5.68
CA ASP A 254 -0.85 -22.80 6.38
C ASP A 254 -1.74 -23.77 5.60
N ALA A 255 -2.47 -24.60 6.33
CA ALA A 255 -3.37 -25.58 5.75
C ALA A 255 -4.57 -25.79 6.67
N ILE A 256 -5.77 -25.72 6.10
CA ILE A 256 -7.02 -26.01 6.81
C ILE A 256 -7.52 -27.41 6.45
N SER A 257 -8.12 -28.10 7.40
CA SER A 257 -8.77 -29.40 7.19
C SER A 257 -10.16 -29.24 6.57
N LEU A 258 -10.69 -30.35 6.01
CA LEU A 258 -12.08 -30.38 5.53
C LEU A 258 -13.11 -30.15 6.64
N ARG A 259 -12.79 -30.53 7.88
CA ARG A 259 -13.65 -30.30 9.06
C ARG A 259 -13.73 -28.82 9.38
N GLU A 260 -12.59 -28.13 9.40
CA GLU A 260 -12.52 -26.69 9.61
C GLU A 260 -13.23 -25.95 8.48
N LEU A 261 -12.98 -26.32 7.23
CA LEU A 261 -13.70 -25.76 6.08
C LEU A 261 -15.22 -25.91 6.22
N TRP A 262 -15.71 -27.09 6.64
CA TRP A 262 -17.13 -27.28 6.92
C TRP A 262 -17.62 -26.32 8.01
N GLY A 263 -16.85 -26.15 9.08
CA GLY A 263 -17.11 -25.18 10.14
C GLY A 263 -17.20 -23.76 9.60
N PHE A 264 -16.18 -23.29 8.86
CA PHE A 264 -16.13 -21.94 8.29
C PHE A 264 -17.26 -21.65 7.31
N LEU A 265 -17.82 -22.66 6.64
CA LEU A 265 -18.95 -22.51 5.71
C LEU A 265 -20.32 -22.57 6.41
N THR A 266 -20.46 -23.24 7.55
CA THR A 266 -21.77 -23.61 8.11
C THR A 266 -22.02 -23.20 9.56
N HIS A 267 -20.98 -22.96 10.36
CA HIS A 267 -21.11 -22.55 11.75
C HIS A 267 -21.34 -21.05 11.83
N PHE A 268 -22.46 -20.66 12.46
CA PHE A 268 -22.76 -19.26 12.71
C PHE A 268 -21.84 -18.76 13.83
N ASP A 269 -21.17 -17.63 13.62
CA ASP A 269 -20.11 -17.17 14.51
C ASP A 269 -20.16 -15.65 14.72
N ARG A 270 -19.94 -15.22 15.95
CA ARG A 270 -19.82 -13.80 16.34
C ARG A 270 -18.49 -13.49 17.04
N ALA A 271 -17.52 -14.38 16.95
CA ALA A 271 -16.21 -14.17 17.53
C ALA A 271 -15.58 -12.86 17.02
N ALA A 272 -14.81 -12.19 17.88
CA ALA A 272 -14.17 -10.94 17.51
C ALA A 272 -13.13 -11.15 16.39
N ASP A 273 -13.13 -10.26 15.41
CA ASP A 273 -12.33 -10.29 14.17
C ASP A 273 -10.82 -10.54 14.38
N LEU A 274 -10.27 -10.13 15.53
CA LEU A 274 -8.84 -10.23 15.85
C LEU A 274 -8.46 -11.46 16.68
N VAL A 275 -9.41 -12.34 16.97
CA VAL A 275 -9.09 -13.57 17.66
C VAL A 275 -8.30 -14.46 16.71
N GLN A 276 -7.06 -14.78 17.11
CA GLN A 276 -6.23 -15.75 16.39
C GLN A 276 -6.99 -17.07 16.26
N GLU A 277 -7.02 -17.62 15.05
CA GLU A 277 -7.69 -18.90 14.83
C GLU A 277 -6.88 -20.02 15.48
N PRO A 278 -7.48 -20.86 16.35
CA PRO A 278 -6.74 -21.91 17.05
C PRO A 278 -6.01 -22.84 16.08
N GLY A 279 -4.70 -23.04 16.29
CA GLY A 279 -3.88 -23.89 15.42
C GLY A 279 -3.40 -23.23 14.13
N HIS A 280 -3.74 -21.97 13.90
CA HIS A 280 -3.46 -21.25 12.65
C HIS A 280 -2.68 -19.95 12.88
N PRO A 281 -1.91 -19.49 11.88
CA PRO A 281 -1.08 -18.29 11.99
C PRO A 281 -1.87 -16.97 11.90
N TYR A 282 -3.11 -17.00 11.40
CA TYR A 282 -3.92 -15.79 11.18
C TYR A 282 -5.17 -15.75 12.05
N ALA A 283 -5.78 -14.57 12.14
CA ALA A 283 -7.05 -14.38 12.82
C ALA A 283 -8.23 -14.94 12.01
N ARG A 284 -9.36 -15.17 12.69
CA ARG A 284 -10.58 -15.78 12.13
C ARG A 284 -11.07 -15.10 10.85
N VAL A 285 -10.84 -13.79 10.72
CA VAL A 285 -11.14 -13.00 9.51
C VAL A 285 -10.65 -13.65 8.21
N GLU A 286 -9.49 -14.32 8.25
CA GLU A 286 -8.88 -14.92 7.07
C GLU A 286 -9.54 -16.23 6.64
N TYR A 287 -10.33 -16.86 7.50
CA TYR A 287 -10.88 -18.19 7.30
C TYR A 287 -12.41 -18.20 7.16
N GLY A 288 -13.09 -17.25 7.81
CA GLY A 288 -14.55 -17.20 7.84
C GLY A 288 -15.17 -17.02 6.45
N ALA A 289 -16.03 -17.96 6.04
CA ALA A 289 -16.66 -17.97 4.72
C ALA A 289 -18.13 -18.41 4.74
N TYR A 290 -18.82 -18.12 5.84
CA TYR A 290 -20.17 -18.62 6.12
C TYR A 290 -21.15 -18.43 4.95
N VAL A 291 -21.80 -19.53 4.56
CA VAL A 291 -22.93 -19.56 3.63
C VAL A 291 -24.16 -20.25 4.23
N GLY A 292 -23.98 -20.96 5.35
CA GLY A 292 -25.04 -21.67 6.06
C GLY A 292 -25.32 -23.08 5.52
N ALA A 293 -25.66 -24.00 6.41
CA ALA A 293 -25.87 -25.41 6.05
C ALA A 293 -26.99 -25.61 5.01
N GLY A 294 -28.07 -24.82 5.08
CA GLY A 294 -29.17 -24.90 4.10
C GLY A 294 -28.74 -24.58 2.67
N VAL A 295 -27.84 -23.60 2.50
CA VAL A 295 -27.27 -23.25 1.19
C VAL A 295 -26.35 -24.36 0.69
N VAL A 296 -25.55 -24.96 1.58
CA VAL A 296 -24.69 -26.11 1.21
C VAL A 296 -25.53 -27.32 0.79
N LEU A 297 -26.64 -27.59 1.48
CA LEU A 297 -27.59 -28.64 1.09
C LEU A 297 -28.24 -28.36 -0.26
N LEU A 298 -28.65 -27.11 -0.53
CA LEU A 298 -29.15 -26.71 -1.85
C LEU A 298 -28.08 -26.86 -2.94
N ALA A 299 -26.82 -26.53 -2.63
CA ALA A 299 -25.71 -26.73 -3.55
C ALA A 299 -25.47 -28.20 -3.85
N LEU A 300 -25.60 -29.08 -2.86
CA LEU A 300 -25.54 -30.53 -3.05
C LEU A 300 -26.68 -31.04 -3.92
N VAL A 301 -27.92 -30.59 -3.68
CA VAL A 301 -29.07 -30.90 -4.55
C VAL A 301 -28.78 -30.43 -5.97
N GLY A 302 -28.28 -29.21 -6.15
CA GLY A 302 -27.91 -28.66 -7.45
C GLY A 302 -26.82 -29.47 -8.14
N ALA A 303 -25.81 -29.97 -7.41
CA ALA A 303 -24.77 -30.82 -7.94
C ALA A 303 -25.28 -32.21 -8.35
N LEU A 304 -26.13 -32.84 -7.55
CA LEU A 304 -26.68 -34.17 -7.80
C LEU A 304 -27.74 -34.19 -8.90
N THR A 305 -28.45 -33.08 -9.08
CA THR A 305 -29.54 -32.94 -10.06
C THR A 305 -29.12 -32.14 -11.30
N ALA A 306 -27.88 -31.63 -11.33
CA ALA A 306 -27.34 -30.88 -12.43
C ALA A 306 -27.34 -31.69 -13.72
N GLU A 307 -27.83 -31.08 -14.79
CA GLU A 307 -27.54 -31.56 -16.14
C GLU A 307 -26.03 -31.65 -16.36
N ARG A 308 -25.60 -32.52 -17.28
CA ARG A 308 -24.17 -32.70 -17.62
C ARG A 308 -23.44 -31.39 -17.92
N THR A 309 -24.16 -30.40 -18.47
CA THR A 309 -23.66 -29.06 -18.78
C THR A 309 -23.33 -28.22 -17.54
N ARG A 310 -24.02 -28.45 -16.42
CA ARG A 310 -23.84 -27.73 -15.14
C ARG A 310 -22.85 -28.41 -14.19
N LEU A 311 -22.58 -29.70 -14.36
CA LEU A 311 -21.49 -30.40 -13.64
C LEU A 311 -20.12 -29.74 -13.86
N ARG A 312 -19.96 -28.94 -14.93
CA ARG A 312 -18.77 -28.10 -15.16
C ARG A 312 -18.46 -27.16 -14.00
N LEU A 313 -19.44 -26.80 -13.17
CA LEU A 313 -19.26 -25.92 -12.01
C LEU A 313 -18.54 -26.63 -10.85
N LEU A 314 -18.53 -27.97 -10.84
CA LEU A 314 -17.82 -28.75 -9.82
C LEU A 314 -16.31 -28.69 -10.02
N VAL A 315 -15.83 -28.62 -11.27
CA VAL A 315 -14.38 -28.54 -11.55
C VAL A 315 -13.73 -27.32 -10.90
N PRO A 316 -14.21 -26.08 -11.11
CA PRO A 316 -13.63 -24.92 -10.45
C PRO A 316 -13.91 -24.94 -8.95
N LEU A 317 -15.07 -25.40 -8.48
CA LEU A 317 -15.34 -25.53 -7.06
C LEU A 317 -14.30 -26.43 -6.37
N LEU A 318 -14.04 -27.62 -6.90
CA LEU A 318 -13.07 -28.56 -6.34
C LEU A 318 -11.64 -28.02 -6.39
N LEU A 319 -11.25 -27.36 -7.49
CA LEU A 319 -9.92 -26.76 -7.60
C LEU A 319 -9.72 -25.63 -6.58
N PHE A 320 -10.67 -24.70 -6.48
CA PHE A 320 -10.55 -23.57 -5.55
C PHE A 320 -10.73 -24.00 -4.09
N THR A 321 -11.52 -25.02 -3.81
CA THR A 321 -11.53 -25.66 -2.50
C THR A 321 -10.16 -26.25 -2.17
N SER A 322 -9.55 -27.00 -3.10
CA SER A 322 -8.21 -27.56 -2.88
C SER A 322 -7.13 -26.48 -2.72
N LEU A 323 -7.22 -25.36 -3.44
CA LEU A 323 -6.36 -24.20 -3.22
C LEU A 323 -6.60 -23.57 -1.83
N ALA A 324 -7.85 -23.46 -1.40
CA ALA A 324 -8.23 -22.92 -0.09
C ALA A 324 -7.76 -23.79 1.09
N LEU A 325 -7.68 -25.12 0.90
CA LEU A 325 -7.11 -26.05 1.89
C LEU A 325 -5.60 -25.82 2.13
N GLY A 326 -4.91 -25.13 1.23
CA GLY A 326 -3.54 -24.66 1.45
C GLY A 326 -2.47 -25.75 1.32
N ASP A 327 -1.46 -25.67 2.19
CA ASP A 327 -0.23 -26.44 2.14
C ASP A 327 -0.38 -27.88 2.72
N PHE A 328 -1.52 -28.55 2.49
CA PHE A 328 -1.82 -29.88 3.08
C PHE A 328 -0.95 -31.03 2.54
N ALA A 329 -0.28 -30.86 1.40
CA ALA A 329 0.68 -31.80 0.83
C ALA A 329 1.65 -31.08 -0.12
N SER A 330 2.87 -31.58 -0.34
CA SER A 330 3.85 -30.94 -1.24
C SER A 330 3.41 -30.85 -2.72
N PHE A 331 2.48 -31.72 -3.13
CA PHE A 331 1.86 -31.74 -4.46
C PHE A 331 0.51 -31.03 -4.51
N ALA A 332 0.04 -30.44 -3.41
CA ALA A 332 -1.22 -29.72 -3.37
C ALA A 332 -1.17 -28.50 -4.33
N PRO A 333 -2.32 -28.07 -4.89
CA PRO A 333 -2.36 -26.99 -5.87
C PRO A 333 -1.72 -25.69 -5.39
N TRP A 334 -1.85 -25.34 -4.11
CA TRP A 334 -1.31 -24.10 -3.55
C TRP A 334 0.24 -24.09 -3.51
N PRO A 335 0.93 -25.07 -2.91
CA PRO A 335 2.39 -25.19 -2.99
C PRO A 335 2.94 -25.17 -4.43
N LEU A 336 2.24 -25.79 -5.38
CA LEU A 336 2.63 -25.76 -6.79
C LEU A 336 2.46 -24.37 -7.40
N LEU A 337 1.33 -23.71 -7.12
CA LEU A 337 1.03 -22.37 -7.61
C LEU A 337 2.04 -21.34 -7.11
N ARG A 338 2.49 -21.44 -5.86
CA ARG A 338 3.51 -20.58 -5.25
C ARG A 338 4.89 -20.63 -5.92
N ARG A 339 5.15 -21.63 -6.77
CA ARG A 339 6.39 -21.69 -7.58
C ARG A 339 6.37 -20.72 -8.75
N LEU A 340 5.20 -20.21 -9.13
CA LEU A 340 5.07 -19.20 -10.17
C LEU A 340 5.38 -17.80 -9.60
N PRO A 341 5.96 -16.90 -10.44
CA PRO A 341 6.10 -15.49 -10.09
C PRO A 341 4.76 -14.88 -9.67
N VAL A 342 4.80 -13.83 -8.84
CA VAL A 342 3.64 -13.20 -8.17
C VAL A 342 3.04 -14.07 -7.06
N PHE A 343 2.68 -15.32 -7.33
CA PHE A 343 2.04 -16.20 -6.35
C PHE A 343 2.96 -16.58 -5.18
N GLY A 344 4.28 -16.66 -5.40
CA GLY A 344 5.26 -16.84 -4.32
C GLY A 344 5.27 -15.73 -3.26
N SER A 345 4.78 -14.53 -3.60
CA SER A 345 4.64 -13.38 -2.69
C SER A 345 3.25 -13.27 -2.04
N LEU A 346 2.28 -14.09 -2.48
CA LEU A 346 0.94 -14.16 -1.89
C LEU A 346 0.93 -15.16 -0.71
N GLN A 347 0.00 -14.95 0.22
CA GLN A 347 -0.15 -15.70 1.46
C GLN A 347 -1.62 -16.00 1.71
N VAL A 348 -1.89 -16.80 2.74
CA VAL A 348 -3.24 -17.09 3.24
C VAL A 348 -4.09 -17.81 2.18
N PRO A 349 -3.85 -19.12 1.97
CA PRO A 349 -4.56 -19.88 0.94
C PRO A 349 -6.08 -19.86 1.11
N SER A 350 -6.60 -19.77 2.35
CA SER A 350 -8.04 -19.64 2.63
C SER A 350 -8.70 -18.46 1.92
N ARG A 351 -7.96 -17.46 1.44
CA ARG A 351 -8.52 -16.37 0.62
C ARG A 351 -9.11 -16.82 -0.71
N PHE A 352 -8.82 -18.05 -1.19
CA PHE A 352 -9.53 -18.66 -2.31
C PHE A 352 -11.00 -18.98 -2.01
N LEU A 353 -11.46 -18.87 -0.76
CA LEU A 353 -12.85 -19.07 -0.37
C LEU A 353 -13.83 -18.10 -1.06
N PHE A 354 -13.37 -16.97 -1.60
CA PHE A 354 -14.19 -16.11 -2.47
C PHE A 354 -14.75 -16.89 -3.68
N ALA A 355 -13.93 -17.75 -4.29
CA ALA A 355 -14.32 -18.55 -5.44
C ALA A 355 -15.16 -19.75 -5.01
N VAL A 356 -14.84 -20.35 -3.87
CA VAL A 356 -15.64 -21.45 -3.28
C VAL A 356 -17.08 -20.97 -3.02
N THR A 357 -17.25 -19.85 -2.34
CA THR A 357 -18.57 -19.24 -2.07
C THR A 357 -19.28 -18.83 -3.38
N PHE A 358 -18.57 -18.32 -4.38
CA PHE A 358 -19.12 -18.02 -5.71
C PHE A 358 -19.73 -19.26 -6.39
N PHE A 359 -18.98 -20.35 -6.50
CA PHE A 359 -19.47 -21.56 -7.18
C PHE A 359 -20.51 -22.33 -6.36
N LEU A 360 -20.38 -22.34 -5.02
CA LEU A 360 -21.42 -22.87 -4.13
C LEU A 360 -22.74 -22.12 -4.29
N ALA A 361 -22.71 -20.79 -4.41
CA ALA A 361 -23.91 -19.98 -4.61
C ALA A 361 -24.62 -20.31 -5.94
N LEU A 362 -23.87 -20.56 -7.03
CA LEU A 362 -24.45 -20.99 -8.31
C LEU A 362 -25.08 -22.38 -8.23
N LEU A 363 -24.43 -23.32 -7.57
CA LEU A 363 -24.98 -24.67 -7.36
C LEU A 363 -26.22 -24.62 -6.46
N ALA A 364 -26.22 -23.80 -5.41
CA ALA A 364 -27.38 -23.61 -4.56
C ALA A 364 -28.57 -23.04 -5.35
N GLY A 365 -28.32 -22.06 -6.23
CA GLY A 365 -29.30 -21.59 -7.19
C GLY A 365 -29.82 -22.70 -8.11
N ALA A 366 -28.93 -23.54 -8.66
CA ALA A 366 -29.33 -24.67 -9.49
C ALA A 366 -30.20 -25.69 -8.73
N GLY A 367 -29.90 -25.96 -7.45
CA GLY A 367 -30.73 -26.81 -6.59
C GLY A 367 -32.10 -26.20 -6.33
N LEU A 368 -32.16 -24.88 -6.08
CA LEU A 368 -33.44 -24.17 -5.94
C LEU A 368 -34.26 -24.26 -7.24
N ASP A 369 -33.66 -23.99 -8.40
CA ASP A 369 -34.32 -24.10 -9.71
C ASP A 369 -34.95 -25.48 -9.94
N TRP A 370 -34.24 -26.54 -9.55
CA TRP A 370 -34.74 -27.90 -9.68
C TRP A 370 -35.95 -28.15 -8.75
N LEU A 371 -35.86 -27.75 -7.49
CA LEU A 371 -36.98 -27.84 -6.54
C LEU A 371 -38.19 -27.02 -7.02
N GLU A 372 -37.92 -25.84 -7.56
CA GLU A 372 -38.88 -24.92 -8.14
C GLU A 372 -39.62 -25.51 -9.34
N ALA A 373 -38.94 -26.30 -10.17
CA ALA A 373 -39.54 -27.05 -11.27
C ALA A 373 -40.42 -28.20 -10.75
N ARG A 374 -39.94 -28.98 -9.77
CA ARG A 374 -40.69 -30.12 -9.20
C ARG A 374 -41.95 -29.70 -8.45
N ALA A 375 -41.91 -28.58 -7.73
CA ALA A 375 -43.07 -28.03 -7.07
C ALA A 375 -44.08 -27.41 -8.06
N ALA A 376 -43.63 -26.94 -9.23
CA ALA A 376 -44.53 -26.50 -10.29
C ALA A 376 -45.27 -27.67 -10.96
N GLU A 377 -44.58 -28.80 -11.20
CA GLU A 377 -45.20 -30.03 -11.70
C GLU A 377 -46.32 -30.54 -10.79
N ARG A 378 -46.23 -30.29 -9.48
CA ARG A 378 -47.24 -30.66 -8.47
C ARG A 378 -48.36 -29.62 -8.27
N GLY A 379 -48.36 -28.52 -9.04
CA GLY A 379 -49.36 -27.46 -8.97
C GLY A 379 -49.23 -26.51 -7.78
N TRP A 380 -48.21 -26.66 -6.93
CA TRP A 380 -48.06 -25.89 -5.67
C TRP A 380 -47.65 -24.43 -5.88
N LEU A 381 -47.08 -24.09 -7.05
CA LEU A 381 -46.43 -22.79 -7.31
C LEU A 381 -47.08 -21.98 -8.45
N GLN A 382 -48.14 -22.47 -9.09
CA GLN A 382 -48.74 -21.80 -10.26
C GLN A 382 -49.35 -20.43 -9.93
N ARG A 383 -49.89 -20.22 -8.71
CA ARG A 383 -50.57 -18.94 -8.35
C ARG A 383 -49.66 -17.86 -7.78
N LEU A 384 -48.53 -18.21 -7.15
CA LEU A 384 -47.61 -17.26 -6.50
C LEU A 384 -46.64 -16.58 -7.47
N ARG A 385 -46.32 -17.24 -8.60
CA ARG A 385 -45.29 -16.81 -9.56
C ARG A 385 -45.75 -15.78 -10.59
N GLU A 386 -47.03 -15.76 -10.93
CA GLU A 386 -47.52 -14.99 -12.07
C GLU A 386 -47.84 -13.52 -11.72
N HIS A 387 -48.05 -13.22 -10.43
CA HIS A 387 -48.57 -11.91 -9.99
C HIS A 387 -47.71 -11.10 -9.00
N ALA A 388 -46.70 -11.69 -8.35
CA ALA A 388 -45.87 -10.96 -7.38
C ALA A 388 -44.46 -10.67 -7.94
N ALA A 389 -44.22 -9.43 -8.38
CA ALA A 389 -42.91 -8.97 -8.89
C ALA A 389 -41.75 -9.19 -7.90
N LEU A 390 -42.06 -9.26 -6.60
CA LEU A 390 -41.13 -9.39 -5.48
C LEU A 390 -40.87 -10.84 -5.03
N ALA A 391 -41.71 -11.81 -5.44
CA ALA A 391 -41.63 -13.19 -4.96
C ALA A 391 -40.24 -13.84 -5.09
N PRO A 392 -39.47 -13.64 -6.18
CA PRO A 392 -38.12 -14.19 -6.29
C PRO A 392 -37.16 -13.70 -5.21
N TRP A 393 -37.23 -12.42 -4.84
CA TRP A 393 -36.37 -11.83 -3.83
C TRP A 393 -36.82 -12.15 -2.42
N LEU A 394 -38.13 -12.29 -2.18
CA LEU A 394 -38.66 -12.76 -0.90
C LEU A 394 -38.23 -14.20 -0.60
N LEU A 395 -38.29 -15.08 -1.61
CA LEU A 395 -37.81 -16.46 -1.47
C LEU A 395 -36.29 -16.50 -1.25
N ALA A 396 -35.53 -15.72 -2.03
CA ALA A 396 -34.09 -15.61 -1.83
C ALA A 396 -33.74 -15.08 -0.44
N ALA A 397 -34.46 -14.05 0.05
CA ALA A 397 -34.28 -13.49 1.38
C ALA A 397 -34.60 -14.51 2.48
N ALA A 398 -35.68 -15.28 2.34
CA ALA A 398 -36.04 -16.31 3.31
C ALA A 398 -34.99 -17.42 3.40
N LEU A 399 -34.52 -17.92 2.25
CA LEU A 399 -33.49 -18.97 2.20
C LEU A 399 -32.08 -18.45 2.57
N GLY A 400 -31.79 -17.18 2.27
CA GLY A 400 -30.54 -16.51 2.58
C GLY A 400 -30.52 -15.80 3.93
N ALA A 401 -31.60 -15.85 4.72
CA ALA A 401 -31.71 -15.15 5.99
C ALA A 401 -30.54 -15.45 6.96
N PRO A 402 -30.06 -16.71 7.11
CA PRO A 402 -28.90 -16.98 7.96
C PRO A 402 -27.63 -16.26 7.48
N VAL A 403 -27.43 -16.14 6.16
CA VAL A 403 -26.30 -15.41 5.58
C VAL A 403 -26.41 -13.92 5.91
N VAL A 404 -27.59 -13.34 5.75
CA VAL A 404 -27.83 -11.92 6.09
C VAL A 404 -27.60 -11.67 7.58
N LEU A 405 -28.10 -12.55 8.45
CA LEU A 405 -27.92 -12.43 9.90
C LEU A 405 -26.45 -12.55 10.31
N GLN A 406 -25.71 -13.49 9.72
CA GLN A 406 -24.28 -13.65 9.97
C GLN A 406 -23.52 -12.42 9.49
N HIS A 407 -23.81 -11.95 8.27
CA HIS A 407 -23.14 -10.78 7.71
C HIS A 407 -23.28 -9.56 8.60
N ARG A 408 -24.50 -9.28 9.06
CA ARG A 408 -24.76 -8.18 9.99
C ARG A 408 -24.06 -8.38 11.32
N ALA A 409 -24.12 -9.59 11.88
CA ALA A 409 -23.51 -9.88 13.18
C ALA A 409 -21.98 -9.76 13.16
N VAL A 410 -21.35 -10.00 12.00
CA VAL A 410 -19.91 -9.76 11.82
C VAL A 410 -19.60 -8.28 11.68
N LEU A 411 -20.43 -7.49 11.00
CA LEU A 411 -20.17 -6.05 10.86
C LEU A 411 -20.47 -5.24 12.14
N ASP A 412 -21.36 -5.73 12.99
CA ASP A 412 -21.81 -5.10 14.24
C ASP A 412 -20.61 -4.61 15.09
N GLY A 413 -20.61 -3.33 15.46
CA GLY A 413 -19.57 -2.73 16.29
C GLY A 413 -18.25 -2.37 15.59
N HIS A 414 -18.06 -2.71 14.31
CA HIS A 414 -16.81 -2.44 13.58
C HIS A 414 -16.70 -1.03 13.00
N TRP A 415 -17.76 -0.21 13.11
CA TRP A 415 -17.80 1.18 12.65
C TRP A 415 -18.11 2.17 13.77
N GLU A 416 -17.52 1.94 14.94
CA GLU A 416 -17.75 2.76 16.14
C GLU A 416 -16.59 3.69 16.50
N PHE A 417 -15.49 3.66 15.75
CA PHE A 417 -14.30 4.47 16.06
C PHE A 417 -14.56 5.96 15.81
N ALA A 418 -13.78 6.80 16.50
CA ALA A 418 -13.96 8.24 16.47
C ALA A 418 -14.02 8.77 15.02
N PRO A 419 -14.94 9.70 14.74
CA PRO A 419 -14.98 10.35 13.44
C PRO A 419 -13.70 11.14 13.19
N LEU A 420 -13.34 11.31 11.93
CA LEU A 420 -12.25 12.20 11.54
C LEU A 420 -12.68 13.65 11.81
N LEU A 421 -11.85 14.38 12.54
CA LEU A 421 -12.07 15.79 12.84
C LEU A 421 -11.49 16.67 11.74
N ALA A 422 -11.91 17.94 11.71
CA ALA A 422 -11.21 18.93 10.91
C ALA A 422 -9.76 19.01 11.39
N GLY A 423 -8.81 18.76 10.49
CA GLY A 423 -7.40 18.76 10.84
C GLY A 423 -6.98 20.08 11.46
N THR A 424 -6.11 20.02 12.47
CA THR A 424 -5.58 21.23 13.11
C THR A 424 -4.67 22.02 12.17
N GLY A 425 -4.18 21.37 11.11
CA GLY A 425 -3.02 21.85 10.36
C GLY A 425 -1.82 22.01 11.29
N GLY A 426 -0.78 22.67 10.78
CA GLY A 426 0.38 23.03 11.60
C GLY A 426 1.70 22.76 10.89
N HIS A 427 2.77 22.90 11.67
CA HIS A 427 4.10 22.53 11.24
C HIS A 427 4.20 21.01 11.16
N TYR A 428 4.61 20.50 9.99
CA TYR A 428 4.76 19.07 9.83
C TYR A 428 5.87 18.55 10.72
N HIS A 429 5.60 17.44 11.42
CA HIS A 429 6.63 16.79 12.21
C HIS A 429 6.40 15.29 12.34
N LEU A 430 7.49 14.56 12.61
CA LEU A 430 7.41 13.14 12.94
C LEU A 430 7.13 13.00 14.43
N ARG A 431 5.99 12.41 14.79
CA ARG A 431 5.66 12.17 16.19
C ARG A 431 6.54 11.09 16.80
N ASP A 432 6.66 9.97 16.10
CA ASP A 432 7.38 8.78 16.55
C ASP A 432 8.31 8.32 15.42
N VAL A 433 9.55 7.91 15.73
CA VAL A 433 10.54 7.45 14.74
C VAL A 433 10.77 5.94 14.77
N ALA A 434 10.20 5.25 15.76
CA ALA A 434 10.22 3.80 15.92
C ALA A 434 8.84 3.33 16.38
N PRO A 435 8.46 2.05 16.12
CA PRO A 435 7.23 1.51 16.67
C PRO A 435 7.24 1.57 18.20
N PRO A 436 6.10 1.86 18.85
CA PRO A 436 6.01 1.85 20.30
C PRO A 436 6.32 0.46 20.86
N LYS A 437 6.96 0.39 22.03
CA LYS A 437 7.31 -0.87 22.72
C LYS A 437 6.07 -1.74 23.01
N THR A 438 4.92 -1.11 23.20
CA THR A 438 3.60 -1.74 23.21
C THR A 438 2.97 -1.52 21.84
N PRO A 439 2.73 -2.58 21.04
CA PRO A 439 2.10 -2.43 19.74
C PRO A 439 0.70 -1.81 19.92
N SER A 440 0.51 -0.56 19.50
CA SER A 440 -0.82 -0.11 19.12
C SER A 440 -1.18 -0.91 17.87
N PRO A 441 -2.28 -1.66 17.82
CA PRO A 441 -2.48 -2.62 16.74
C PRO A 441 -2.62 -1.98 15.35
N TYR A 442 -2.86 -0.66 15.24
CA TYR A 442 -3.10 0.02 13.96
C TYR A 442 -2.54 1.44 13.85
N PRO A 443 -1.36 1.61 13.25
CA PRO A 443 -1.00 2.79 12.47
C PRO A 443 -1.05 2.47 10.98
N PRO A 444 -1.04 3.50 10.15
CA PRO A 444 -1.00 4.91 10.51
C PRO A 444 -2.33 5.41 11.08
N ARG A 445 -2.28 6.49 11.87
CA ARG A 445 -3.51 7.14 12.37
C ARG A 445 -4.27 7.69 11.16
N ALA A 446 -5.57 7.42 11.12
CA ALA A 446 -6.44 7.91 10.06
C ALA A 446 -6.32 9.43 9.84
N GLN A 447 -6.22 10.21 10.93
CA GLN A 447 -6.16 11.68 10.90
C GLN A 447 -4.75 12.27 10.68
N ALA A 448 -3.69 11.45 10.72
CA ALA A 448 -2.31 11.96 10.65
C ALA A 448 -2.04 12.92 9.47
N PRO A 449 -2.56 12.67 8.25
CA PRO A 449 -2.34 13.57 7.12
C PRO A 449 -2.93 14.97 7.32
N THR A 450 -4.15 15.08 7.86
CA THR A 450 -4.83 16.37 8.02
C THR A 450 -4.25 17.21 9.15
N ASP A 451 -3.68 16.55 10.16
CA ASP A 451 -2.95 17.15 11.29
C ASP A 451 -1.47 17.46 10.96
N GLU A 452 -0.98 17.10 9.77
CA GLU A 452 0.44 17.20 9.38
C GLU A 452 1.40 16.41 10.28
N ILE A 453 0.95 15.28 10.81
CA ILE A 453 1.75 14.43 11.70
C ILE A 453 2.21 13.18 10.94
N GLY A 454 3.53 12.98 10.86
CA GLY A 454 4.11 11.76 10.33
C GLY A 454 4.59 10.78 11.40
N SER A 455 4.92 9.57 10.96
CA SER A 455 5.52 8.52 11.78
C SER A 455 6.60 7.78 11.01
N GLY A 456 7.69 7.41 11.68
CA GLY A 456 8.69 6.45 11.22
C GLY A 456 8.17 5.01 11.22
N TRP A 457 7.01 4.72 11.82
CA TRP A 457 6.48 3.36 11.79
C TRP A 457 5.89 3.02 10.42
N CYS A 458 6.32 1.89 9.87
CA CYS A 458 5.81 1.30 8.65
C CYS A 458 4.65 0.34 8.88
N TYR A 459 3.51 0.65 8.27
CA TYR A 459 2.41 -0.29 8.12
C TYR A 459 2.22 -0.62 6.63
N THR A 460 3.14 -1.43 6.12
CA THR A 460 3.09 -1.94 4.75
C THR A 460 3.44 -3.42 4.74
N GLY A 461 2.80 -4.18 3.85
CA GLY A 461 3.13 -5.58 3.63
C GLY A 461 4.48 -5.79 2.92
N MET A 462 5.16 -4.72 2.51
CA MET A 462 6.39 -4.73 1.72
C MET A 462 7.64 -4.63 2.59
N GLY A 463 8.80 -5.03 2.05
CA GLY A 463 10.10 -4.93 2.74
C GLY A 463 10.68 -3.51 2.72
N TYR A 464 9.89 -2.52 3.14
CA TYR A 464 10.30 -1.13 3.24
C TYR A 464 10.64 -0.79 4.69
N GLU A 465 11.76 -0.10 4.91
CA GLU A 465 12.21 0.31 6.24
C GLU A 465 12.41 1.82 6.29
N PRO A 466 12.05 2.48 7.40
CA PRO A 466 12.29 3.90 7.57
C PRO A 466 13.80 4.17 7.65
N ALA A 467 14.24 5.36 7.24
CA ALA A 467 15.62 5.76 7.41
C ALA A 467 16.02 5.75 8.90
N PRO A 468 17.20 5.20 9.27
CA PRO A 468 17.69 5.34 10.62
C PRO A 468 17.93 6.82 10.96
N GLY A 469 17.73 7.21 12.22
CA GLY A 469 18.05 8.55 12.71
C GLY A 469 17.13 9.68 12.22
N LEU A 470 15.88 9.38 11.85
CA LEU A 470 14.83 10.39 11.72
C LEU A 470 14.66 11.17 13.04
N TRP A 471 14.25 12.43 12.95
CA TRP A 471 14.11 13.34 14.09
C TRP A 471 12.65 13.38 14.53
N ALA A 472 12.40 13.02 15.79
CA ALA A 472 11.06 13.03 16.39
C ALA A 472 10.76 14.38 17.06
N GLY A 473 9.47 14.67 17.21
CA GLY A 473 8.97 15.90 17.83
C GLY A 473 8.85 17.05 16.83
N ASP A 474 8.26 18.14 17.30
CA ASP A 474 8.09 19.38 16.54
C ASP A 474 9.43 20.12 16.45
N VAL A 475 10.27 19.67 15.52
CA VAL A 475 11.64 20.15 15.25
C VAL A 475 11.80 20.50 13.78
N ASP A 476 12.85 21.24 13.42
CA ASP A 476 13.14 21.53 12.01
C ASP A 476 13.29 20.24 11.17
N GLN A 477 12.61 20.19 10.03
CA GLN A 477 12.56 19.05 9.11
C GLN A 477 13.65 19.12 8.04
N ALA A 478 14.54 20.11 8.12
CA ALA A 478 15.79 20.15 7.38
C ALA A 478 16.94 20.47 8.34
N ARG A 479 18.11 19.87 8.11
CA ARG A 479 19.36 20.19 8.80
C ARG A 479 20.49 20.33 7.80
N VAL A 480 21.48 21.12 8.16
CA VAL A 480 22.69 21.36 7.37
C VAL A 480 23.94 21.06 8.19
N ALA A 481 25.09 20.94 7.53
CA ALA A 481 26.37 20.82 8.20
C ALA A 481 26.61 22.00 9.19
N PRO A 482 27.43 21.85 10.24
CA PRO A 482 27.45 22.76 11.40
C PRO A 482 27.73 24.24 11.13
N LEU A 483 28.41 24.60 10.03
CA LEU A 483 28.60 26.01 9.65
C LEU A 483 27.41 26.61 8.89
N GLY A 484 26.49 25.77 8.43
CA GLY A 484 25.29 26.22 7.77
C GLY A 484 24.17 26.53 8.76
N SER A 485 23.18 27.28 8.30
CA SER A 485 21.91 27.44 8.99
C SER A 485 20.74 27.19 8.05
N VAL A 486 19.64 26.68 8.63
CA VAL A 486 18.34 26.64 7.97
C VAL A 486 17.59 27.90 8.37
N VAL A 487 17.16 28.68 7.38
CA VAL A 487 16.43 29.94 7.57
C VAL A 487 14.94 29.67 7.63
N THR A 488 14.44 28.92 6.64
CA THR A 488 13.06 28.44 6.58
C THR A 488 13.03 27.04 5.98
N GLU A 489 12.05 26.25 6.37
CA GLU A 489 11.79 24.96 5.78
C GLU A 489 10.29 24.70 5.69
N GLY A 490 9.94 23.71 4.89
CA GLY A 490 8.60 23.20 4.89
C GLY A 490 8.43 22.09 3.87
N ARG A 491 7.19 21.63 3.74
CA ARG A 491 6.88 20.54 2.83
C ARG A 491 5.46 20.59 2.29
N SER A 492 5.25 19.77 1.28
CA SER A 492 3.94 19.27 0.88
C SER A 492 3.93 17.74 0.96
N THR A 493 2.89 17.10 0.44
CA THR A 493 2.82 15.64 0.36
C THR A 493 3.94 15.04 -0.49
N ARG A 494 4.29 15.64 -1.64
CA ARG A 494 5.34 15.11 -2.53
C ARG A 494 6.54 16.03 -2.74
N ALA A 495 6.66 17.11 -1.96
CA ALA A 495 7.81 17.99 -2.01
C ALA A 495 8.29 18.36 -0.60
N ALA A 496 9.57 18.70 -0.47
CA ALA A 496 10.13 19.35 0.71
C ALA A 496 11.04 20.50 0.23
N PHE A 497 11.21 21.53 1.04
CA PHE A 497 12.07 22.65 0.71
C PHE A 497 12.78 23.20 1.93
N ALA A 498 13.93 23.81 1.70
CA ALA A 498 14.69 24.52 2.72
C ALA A 498 15.37 25.74 2.08
N GLU A 499 15.32 26.86 2.78
CA GLU A 499 16.18 28.02 2.54
C GLU A 499 17.36 27.92 3.51
N VAL A 500 18.57 27.81 2.95
CA VAL A 500 19.78 27.52 3.72
C VAL A 500 20.87 28.53 3.41
N VAL A 501 21.68 28.83 4.41
CA VAL A 501 22.93 29.59 4.26
C VAL A 501 24.08 28.64 4.51
N LEU A 502 24.95 28.46 3.52
CA LEU A 502 26.08 27.51 3.57
C LEU A 502 27.40 28.26 3.32
N PRO A 503 28.19 28.60 4.36
CA PRO A 503 29.43 29.35 4.17
C PRO A 503 30.49 28.66 3.31
N ILE A 504 30.58 27.33 3.39
CA ILE A 504 31.59 26.50 2.68
C ILE A 504 30.96 25.45 1.77
N GLY A 505 29.65 25.55 1.52
CA GLY A 505 28.86 24.50 0.86
C GLY A 505 28.65 23.32 1.80
N GLY A 506 27.83 22.37 1.37
CA GLY A 506 27.58 21.17 2.16
C GLY A 506 26.24 20.53 1.89
N ARG A 507 25.94 19.55 2.72
CA ARG A 507 24.76 18.72 2.62
C ARG A 507 23.58 19.36 3.37
N VAL A 508 22.44 19.40 2.69
CA VAL A 508 21.12 19.64 3.29
C VAL A 508 20.43 18.30 3.43
N VAL A 509 20.13 17.88 4.66
CA VAL A 509 19.43 16.63 4.97
C VAL A 509 17.99 16.96 5.31
N PHE A 510 17.04 16.27 4.68
CA PHE A 510 15.62 16.37 4.99
C PHE A 510 15.21 15.24 5.93
N ASN A 511 14.29 15.52 6.86
CA ASN A 511 13.79 14.57 7.84
C ASN A 511 12.79 13.56 7.25
N GLN A 512 13.23 12.82 6.23
CA GLN A 512 12.43 11.80 5.57
C GLN A 512 13.28 10.71 4.94
N THR A 513 12.68 9.53 4.79
CA THR A 513 13.26 8.38 4.12
C THR A 513 13.45 8.66 2.62
N TYR A 514 14.61 8.30 2.09
CA TYR A 514 14.89 8.39 0.67
C TYR A 514 14.19 7.27 -0.10
N ALA A 515 13.71 7.59 -1.29
CA ALA A 515 13.33 6.60 -2.30
C ALA A 515 13.71 7.07 -3.71
N PRO A 516 13.95 6.14 -4.65
CA PRO A 516 14.14 6.48 -6.05
C PRO A 516 12.96 7.31 -6.59
N GLY A 517 13.27 8.45 -7.22
CA GLY A 517 12.26 9.35 -7.81
C GLY A 517 12.31 10.79 -7.31
N TRP A 518 13.05 11.07 -6.23
CA TRP A 518 13.32 12.44 -5.78
C TRP A 518 14.22 13.19 -6.77
N ARG A 519 13.90 14.47 -7.01
CA ARG A 519 14.69 15.41 -7.82
C ARG A 519 14.83 16.73 -7.08
N ALA A 520 16.03 17.31 -7.08
CA ALA A 520 16.27 18.63 -6.50
C ALA A 520 16.17 19.73 -7.57
N SER A 521 15.71 20.92 -7.18
CA SER A 521 15.71 22.12 -8.03
C SER A 521 17.12 22.68 -8.24
N LEU A 522 18.03 22.41 -7.30
CA LEU A 522 19.43 22.82 -7.29
C LEU A 522 20.24 21.74 -6.60
N GLY A 523 21.48 21.52 -7.05
CA GLY A 523 22.36 20.51 -6.49
C GLY A 523 22.00 19.09 -6.91
N ASP A 524 22.78 18.14 -6.41
CA ASP A 524 22.60 16.72 -6.67
C ASP A 524 21.90 16.04 -5.49
N VAL A 525 20.91 15.20 -5.79
CA VAL A 525 20.25 14.36 -4.77
C VAL A 525 21.24 13.34 -4.24
N ALA A 526 21.35 13.29 -2.91
CA ALA A 526 22.20 12.39 -2.16
C ALA A 526 21.39 11.62 -1.11
N VAL A 527 22.04 10.65 -0.45
CA VAL A 527 21.48 9.89 0.65
C VAL A 527 22.36 10.05 1.88
N ASP A 528 21.75 10.27 3.03
CA ASP A 528 22.42 10.44 4.32
C ASP A 528 21.84 9.44 5.34
N ALA A 529 22.52 8.30 5.55
CA ALA A 529 22.01 7.22 6.40
C ALA A 529 20.54 6.86 6.09
N GLY A 530 20.23 6.65 4.81
CA GLY A 530 18.88 6.36 4.31
C GLY A 530 17.95 7.57 4.19
N ARG A 531 18.30 8.76 4.69
CA ARG A 531 17.50 9.99 4.54
C ARG A 531 17.73 10.68 3.21
N LEU A 532 16.73 11.42 2.74
CA LEU A 532 16.89 12.28 1.56
C LEU A 532 17.84 13.44 1.88
N ALA A 533 18.83 13.66 1.02
CA ALA A 533 19.73 14.79 1.12
C ALA A 533 19.99 15.46 -0.24
N VAL A 534 20.54 16.67 -0.22
CA VAL A 534 21.00 17.40 -1.40
C VAL A 534 22.37 18.03 -1.09
N GLU A 535 23.31 17.87 -2.01
CA GLU A 535 24.61 18.54 -1.94
C GLU A 535 24.53 19.91 -2.64
N LEU A 536 24.92 20.96 -1.92
CA LEU A 536 24.87 22.34 -2.42
C LEU A 536 26.24 23.03 -2.31
N PRO A 537 26.59 23.91 -3.26
CA PRO A 537 27.79 24.74 -3.16
C PRO A 537 27.63 25.81 -2.06
N PRO A 538 28.72 26.52 -1.70
CA PRO A 538 28.64 27.67 -0.80
C PRO A 538 27.63 28.72 -1.29
N GLY A 539 27.01 29.44 -0.35
CA GLY A 539 26.07 30.53 -0.62
C GLY A 539 24.72 30.37 0.08
N THR A 540 23.81 31.30 -0.21
CA THR A 540 22.41 31.24 0.22
C THR A 540 21.58 30.61 -0.88
N HIS A 541 20.87 29.53 -0.56
CA HIS A 541 20.14 28.74 -1.53
C HIS A 541 18.73 28.45 -1.05
N ARG A 542 17.79 28.42 -2.01
CA ARG A 542 16.48 27.79 -1.81
C ARG A 542 16.45 26.49 -2.60
N VAL A 543 16.47 25.37 -1.90
CA VAL A 543 16.39 24.05 -2.50
C VAL A 543 14.99 23.50 -2.33
N VAL A 544 14.41 23.00 -3.42
CA VAL A 544 13.13 22.28 -3.42
C VAL A 544 13.38 20.89 -3.98
N VAL A 545 13.08 19.87 -3.18
CA VAL A 545 13.08 18.48 -3.62
C VAL A 545 11.65 18.04 -3.91
N ARG A 546 11.44 17.34 -5.03
CA ARG A 546 10.13 16.85 -5.47
C ARG A 546 10.18 15.37 -5.84
N TYR A 547 9.21 14.60 -5.37
CA TYR A 547 9.03 13.21 -5.73
C TYR A 547 8.30 13.12 -7.07
N ALA A 548 9.04 12.72 -8.11
CA ALA A 548 8.56 12.62 -9.49
C ALA A 548 9.16 11.36 -10.15
N PRO A 549 8.57 10.17 -9.91
CA PRO A 549 9.11 8.92 -10.39
C PRO A 549 9.16 8.89 -11.92
N ALA A 550 10.24 8.33 -12.47
CA ALA A 550 10.48 8.32 -13.92
C ALA A 550 9.48 7.46 -14.70
N SER A 551 8.72 6.61 -14.01
CA SER A 551 7.66 5.76 -14.55
C SER A 551 6.32 6.49 -14.73
N LEU A 552 6.12 7.66 -14.11
CA LEU A 552 4.85 8.41 -14.17
C LEU A 552 4.35 8.69 -15.60
N PRO A 553 5.19 9.20 -16.54
CA PRO A 553 4.73 9.42 -17.91
C PRO A 553 4.34 8.12 -18.63
N TRP A 554 5.00 7.01 -18.32
CA TRP A 554 4.79 5.71 -18.98
C TRP A 554 3.52 5.02 -18.51
N GLY A 555 3.24 5.03 -17.20
CA GLY A 555 1.97 4.54 -16.67
C GLY A 555 0.77 5.34 -17.21
N THR A 556 0.95 6.67 -17.31
CA THR A 556 -0.06 7.58 -17.88
C THR A 556 -0.29 7.30 -19.36
N LEU A 557 0.77 7.27 -20.17
CA LEU A 557 0.69 6.97 -21.60
C LEU A 557 0.04 5.61 -21.87
N GLY A 558 0.43 4.57 -21.13
CA GLY A 558 -0.16 3.24 -21.26
C GLY A 558 -1.68 3.25 -21.03
N SER A 559 -2.14 3.97 -20.01
CA SER A 559 -3.58 4.07 -19.69
C SER A 559 -4.36 4.86 -20.72
N LEU A 560 -3.79 5.96 -21.25
CA LEU A 560 -4.38 6.71 -22.35
C LEU A 560 -4.50 5.86 -23.62
N CYS A 561 -3.47 5.07 -23.94
CA CYS A 561 -3.50 4.09 -25.02
C CYS A 561 -4.56 2.99 -24.79
N GLY A 562 -4.73 2.54 -23.54
CA GLY A 562 -5.79 1.61 -23.16
C GLY A 562 -7.20 2.18 -23.40
N LEU A 563 -7.43 3.43 -22.97
CA LEU A 563 -8.69 4.14 -23.20
C LEU A 563 -8.98 4.32 -24.69
N ALA A 564 -7.97 4.71 -25.46
CA ALA A 564 -8.07 4.81 -26.92
C ALA A 564 -8.36 3.44 -27.56
N GLY A 565 -7.69 2.37 -27.10
CA GLY A 565 -7.92 0.99 -27.55
C GLY A 565 -9.35 0.51 -27.30
N VAL A 566 -9.91 0.78 -26.11
CA VAL A 566 -11.32 0.52 -25.80
C VAL A 566 -12.24 1.31 -26.71
N ALA A 567 -11.99 2.61 -26.90
CA ALA A 567 -12.83 3.45 -27.76
C ALA A 567 -12.85 2.95 -29.21
N VAL A 568 -11.69 2.56 -29.75
CA VAL A 568 -11.57 1.95 -31.09
C VAL A 568 -12.32 0.63 -31.17
N LEU A 569 -12.13 -0.26 -30.19
CA LEU A 569 -12.80 -1.56 -30.14
C LEU A 569 -14.32 -1.42 -30.19
N LEU A 570 -14.88 -0.45 -29.45
CA LEU A 570 -16.31 -0.22 -29.36
C LEU A 570 -16.91 0.51 -30.56
N ARG A 571 -16.20 1.50 -31.14
CA ARG A 571 -16.75 2.41 -32.16
C ARG A 571 -16.38 2.05 -33.60
N VAL A 572 -15.17 1.57 -33.83
CA VAL A 572 -14.69 1.30 -35.21
C VAL A 572 -15.20 -0.06 -35.64
N ARG A 573 -15.90 -0.16 -36.78
CA ARG A 573 -16.39 -1.45 -37.32
C ARG A 573 -15.40 -2.14 -38.27
N ASP A 574 -14.47 -1.37 -38.84
CA ASP A 574 -13.42 -1.84 -39.74
C ASP A 574 -12.41 -2.74 -38.99
N GLY A 575 -12.28 -3.98 -39.44
CA GLY A 575 -11.39 -4.98 -38.83
C GLY A 575 -9.90 -4.66 -38.97
N ARG A 576 -9.47 -4.04 -40.07
CA ARG A 576 -8.06 -3.66 -40.30
C ARG A 576 -7.66 -2.54 -39.35
N ARG A 577 -8.50 -1.51 -39.22
CA ARG A 577 -8.27 -0.39 -38.28
C ARG A 577 -8.21 -0.87 -36.84
N ARG A 578 -9.08 -1.81 -36.43
CA ARG A 578 -9.00 -2.44 -35.10
C ARG A 578 -7.69 -3.19 -34.90
N ALA A 579 -7.27 -4.01 -35.87
CA ALA A 579 -6.03 -4.77 -35.77
C ALA A 579 -4.80 -3.85 -35.65
N LEU A 580 -4.74 -2.77 -36.45
CA LEU A 580 -3.67 -1.76 -36.35
C LEU A 580 -3.64 -1.07 -34.98
N ALA A 581 -4.80 -0.69 -34.44
CA ALA A 581 -4.87 -0.08 -33.11
C ALA A 581 -4.43 -1.04 -32.00
N LEU A 582 -4.79 -2.32 -32.08
CA LEU A 582 -4.33 -3.34 -31.14
C LEU A 582 -2.82 -3.58 -31.25
N ALA A 583 -2.26 -3.58 -32.46
CA ALA A 583 -0.81 -3.69 -32.67
C ALA A 583 -0.05 -2.49 -32.10
N ALA A 584 -0.55 -1.27 -32.33
CA ALA A 584 0.01 -0.05 -31.72
C ALA A 584 -0.10 -0.08 -30.19
N GLY A 585 -1.24 -0.53 -29.65
CA GLY A 585 -1.43 -0.74 -28.23
C GLY A 585 -0.44 -1.76 -27.65
N ALA A 586 -0.18 -2.88 -28.35
CA ALA A 586 0.79 -3.87 -27.93
C ALA A 586 2.22 -3.29 -27.88
N ALA A 587 2.62 -2.53 -28.91
CA ALA A 587 3.90 -1.82 -28.91
C ALA A 587 4.02 -0.83 -27.74
N CYS A 588 2.95 -0.08 -27.45
CA CYS A 588 2.91 0.82 -26.29
C CYS A 588 3.05 0.05 -24.98
N ALA A 589 2.34 -1.07 -24.81
CA ALA A 589 2.44 -1.89 -23.62
C ALA A 589 3.88 -2.38 -23.42
N VAL A 590 4.51 -2.93 -24.46
CA VAL A 590 5.91 -3.35 -24.42
C VAL A 590 6.82 -2.21 -23.98
N ALA A 591 6.69 -1.02 -24.56
CA ALA A 591 7.51 0.13 -24.18
C ALA A 591 7.33 0.54 -22.70
N CYS A 592 6.08 0.62 -22.22
CA CYS A 592 5.77 0.99 -20.84
C CYS A 592 6.31 -0.02 -19.83
N TYR A 593 6.09 -1.31 -20.05
CA TYR A 593 6.50 -2.36 -19.12
C TYR A 593 8.00 -2.69 -19.21
N ALA A 594 8.62 -2.58 -20.39
CA ALA A 594 10.07 -2.71 -20.52
C ALA A 594 10.80 -1.60 -19.77
N ARG A 595 10.21 -0.39 -19.68
CA ARG A 595 10.74 0.70 -18.85
C ARG A 595 10.63 0.39 -17.36
N ALA A 596 9.49 -0.14 -16.92
CA ALA A 596 9.24 -0.53 -15.53
C ALA A 596 10.17 -1.66 -15.06
N ALA A 597 10.50 -2.60 -15.95
CA ALA A 597 11.38 -3.73 -15.66
C ALA A 597 12.88 -3.37 -15.66
N ARG A 598 13.26 -2.12 -15.99
CA ARG A 598 14.67 -1.73 -15.88
C ARG A 598 15.05 -1.69 -14.41
N PRO A 599 16.22 -2.24 -14.03
CA PRO A 599 16.74 -2.03 -12.70
C PRO A 599 16.83 -0.54 -12.44
N GLY A 600 16.42 -0.18 -11.23
CA GLY A 600 16.48 1.18 -10.74
C GLY A 600 17.84 1.86 -10.90
N PRO A 601 17.90 3.20 -10.90
CA PRO A 601 19.17 3.88 -10.70
C PRO A 601 19.84 3.33 -9.44
N ARG A 602 21.16 3.08 -9.49
CA ARG A 602 21.93 2.75 -8.30
C ARG A 602 21.63 3.81 -7.23
N LEU A 603 21.51 3.39 -5.96
CA LEU A 603 21.39 4.33 -4.85
C LEU A 603 22.42 5.45 -5.06
N PRO A 604 22.04 6.74 -4.89
CA PRO A 604 23.00 7.81 -4.92
C PRO A 604 24.16 7.44 -4.00
N PRO A 605 25.41 7.69 -4.40
CA PRO A 605 26.56 7.29 -3.60
C PRO A 605 26.39 7.87 -2.20
N GLU A 606 26.28 6.99 -1.20
CA GLU A 606 26.48 7.38 0.17
C GLU A 606 27.94 7.80 0.25
N ARG A 607 28.22 9.10 0.40
CA ARG A 607 29.62 9.51 0.63
C ARG A 607 30.08 8.77 1.88
N PRO A 608 31.18 8.01 1.82
CA PRO A 608 31.72 7.41 3.02
C PRO A 608 31.96 8.55 4.02
N LYS A 609 31.47 8.39 5.26
CA LYS A 609 31.92 9.24 6.36
C LYS A 609 33.45 9.22 6.32
N LEU A 610 34.07 10.38 6.30
CA LEU A 610 35.52 10.46 6.41
C LEU A 610 35.89 9.77 7.72
N ALA A 611 36.55 8.61 7.67
CA ALA A 611 36.96 7.89 8.86
C ALA A 611 38.07 8.69 9.53
N LEU A 612 37.75 9.27 10.68
CA LEU A 612 38.65 10.07 11.48
C LEU A 612 38.97 9.29 12.75
N ALA A 613 40.24 9.04 13.00
CA ALA A 613 40.70 8.62 14.31
C ALA A 613 40.94 9.86 15.17
N ALA A 614 40.50 9.83 16.41
CA ALA A 614 40.73 10.91 17.35
C ALA A 614 41.64 10.44 18.50
N GLY A 615 42.51 11.32 18.96
CA GLY A 615 43.32 11.11 20.17
C GLY A 615 43.48 12.42 20.91
N ALA A 616 43.47 12.41 22.23
CA ALA A 616 43.55 13.63 23.02
C ALA A 616 44.69 13.59 24.04
N SER A 617 45.00 14.76 24.62
CA SER A 617 45.92 14.88 25.76
C SER A 617 45.45 14.12 26.99
N ASP A 618 44.16 14.25 27.33
CA ASP A 618 43.42 13.54 28.38
C ASP A 618 41.92 13.89 28.27
N TYR A 619 41.05 13.30 29.09
CA TYR A 619 39.62 13.65 29.13
C TYR A 619 39.01 13.57 30.55
N ALA A 620 37.88 14.25 30.76
CA ALA A 620 37.36 14.61 32.10
C ALA A 620 36.98 13.45 33.05
N GLU A 621 36.64 12.25 32.54
CA GLU A 621 36.17 11.13 33.37
C GLU A 621 36.97 9.85 33.12
N ARG A 622 38.14 9.70 33.77
CA ARG A 622 38.86 8.42 33.77
C ARG A 622 38.16 7.41 34.69
N GLY A 623 37.70 6.30 34.11
CA GLY A 623 37.56 5.03 34.84
C GLY A 623 36.24 4.79 35.58
N GLN A 624 35.19 5.57 35.34
CA GLN A 624 33.83 5.24 35.84
C GLN A 624 32.79 5.09 34.71
N ASN A 625 33.05 5.66 33.54
CA ASN A 625 32.20 5.66 32.35
C ASN A 625 32.92 6.42 31.22
N ASP A 626 32.56 6.14 29.98
CA ASP A 626 33.30 6.53 28.77
C ASP A 626 32.63 7.66 27.98
N TRP A 627 31.99 8.59 28.68
CA TRP A 627 31.05 9.54 28.07
C TRP A 627 31.71 10.69 27.30
N TYR A 628 33.00 10.99 27.55
CA TYR A 628 33.67 12.16 26.96
C TYR A 628 34.97 11.84 26.21
N ARG A 629 35.00 10.68 25.58
CA ARG A 629 36.18 10.19 24.86
C ARG A 629 36.49 11.03 23.62
N PRO A 630 37.75 11.07 23.14
CA PRO A 630 38.11 11.81 21.93
C PRO A 630 37.33 11.37 20.68
N GLU A 631 36.93 10.09 20.57
CA GLU A 631 36.16 9.60 19.42
C GLU A 631 34.77 10.26 19.30
N ASN A 632 34.22 10.74 20.41
CA ASN A 632 32.93 11.43 20.43
C ASN A 632 32.95 12.78 19.71
N ALA A 633 34.13 13.36 19.49
CA ALA A 633 34.29 14.61 18.77
C ALA A 633 34.47 14.43 17.25
N VAL A 634 34.32 13.21 16.72
CA VAL A 634 34.45 12.90 15.29
C VAL A 634 33.45 11.86 14.79
N ASP A 635 32.44 11.50 15.60
CA ASP A 635 31.49 10.44 15.27
C ASP A 635 30.28 10.94 14.44
N GLY A 636 30.17 12.27 14.32
CA GLY A 636 29.13 13.00 13.62
C GLY A 636 27.88 13.23 14.46
N ARG A 637 27.94 13.12 15.79
CA ARG A 637 26.82 13.31 16.72
C ARG A 637 27.07 14.53 17.60
N LEU A 638 26.18 15.52 17.51
CA LEU A 638 26.33 16.77 18.26
C LEU A 638 26.02 16.61 19.75
N GLU A 639 25.36 15.51 20.12
CA GLU A 639 25.01 15.14 21.50
C GLU A 639 26.14 14.45 22.27
N THR A 640 27.19 14.01 21.58
CA THR A 640 28.39 13.43 22.18
C THR A 640 29.52 14.44 22.09
N GLU A 641 30.36 14.49 23.12
CA GLU A 641 31.39 15.53 23.22
C GLU A 641 32.69 14.96 23.76
N TRP A 642 33.82 15.56 23.41
CA TRP A 642 35.09 15.39 24.11
C TRP A 642 35.30 16.57 25.05
N LEU A 643 35.61 16.27 26.32
CA LEU A 643 35.87 17.27 27.35
C LEU A 643 37.29 17.09 27.90
N ALA A 644 38.11 18.15 27.89
CA ALA A 644 39.39 18.16 28.58
C ALA A 644 39.18 18.11 30.10
N PRO A 645 40.14 17.62 30.91
CA PRO A 645 39.99 17.64 32.36
C PRO A 645 39.73 19.05 32.91
N PRO A 646 38.89 19.17 33.96
CA PRO A 646 38.59 20.45 34.61
C PRO A 646 39.85 21.30 34.86
N GLY A 647 39.81 22.58 34.49
CA GLY A 647 40.88 23.53 34.76
C GLY A 647 42.15 23.36 33.93
N THR A 648 42.20 22.42 32.97
CA THR A 648 43.40 22.14 32.17
C THR A 648 43.23 22.51 30.70
N LYS A 649 44.32 22.96 30.06
CA LYS A 649 44.39 23.02 28.60
C LYS A 649 44.48 21.59 28.06
N GLY A 650 43.61 21.24 27.13
CA GLY A 650 43.64 19.97 26.42
C GLY A 650 43.86 20.15 24.93
N TRP A 651 44.31 19.10 24.24
CA TRP A 651 44.34 19.05 22.78
C TRP A 651 43.64 17.80 22.27
N LEU A 652 43.06 17.90 21.08
CA LEU A 652 42.42 16.82 20.33
C LEU A 652 43.09 16.72 18.94
N ASP A 653 43.77 15.62 18.68
CA ASP A 653 44.26 15.22 17.36
C ASP A 653 43.16 14.49 16.60
N VAL A 654 42.89 14.95 15.39
CA VAL A 654 42.00 14.31 14.41
C VAL A 654 42.85 13.86 13.23
N ARG A 655 42.76 12.57 12.89
CA ARG A 655 43.62 11.92 11.89
C ARG A 655 42.76 11.24 10.83
N PRO A 656 42.80 11.71 9.56
CA PRO A 656 42.20 10.96 8.47
C PRO A 656 42.97 9.66 8.21
N GLU A 657 42.28 8.61 7.80
CA GLU A 657 42.88 7.29 7.49
C GLU A 657 43.98 7.37 6.42
N LYS A 658 43.87 8.33 5.51
CA LYS A 658 44.89 8.67 4.51
C LYS A 658 45.07 10.19 4.47
N PRO A 659 46.27 10.70 4.14
CA PRO A 659 46.49 12.13 4.00
C PRO A 659 45.48 12.78 3.05
N LEU A 660 44.81 13.84 3.51
CA LEU A 660 43.72 14.51 2.81
C LEU A 660 44.06 15.99 2.61
N SER A 661 43.72 16.55 1.46
CA SER A 661 43.75 18.00 1.25
C SER A 661 42.60 18.65 2.03
N VAL A 662 42.91 19.34 3.13
CA VAL A 662 41.92 20.04 3.97
C VAL A 662 41.93 21.53 3.66
N ARG A 663 40.77 22.06 3.30
CA ARG A 663 40.54 23.48 3.03
C ARG A 663 39.82 24.16 4.19
N HIS A 664 39.00 23.42 4.94
CA HIS A 664 38.32 23.98 6.09
C HIS A 664 38.32 22.99 7.26
N VAL A 665 38.49 23.53 8.46
CA VAL A 665 38.29 22.80 9.72
C VAL A 665 37.11 23.45 10.43
N VAL A 666 36.07 22.65 10.65
CA VAL A 666 34.84 23.07 11.35
C VAL A 666 34.87 22.47 12.74
N LEU A 667 34.60 23.30 13.73
CA LEU A 667 34.55 22.94 15.14
C LEU A 667 33.17 23.26 15.71
N VAL A 668 32.58 22.31 16.41
CA VAL A 668 31.40 22.49 17.25
C VAL A 668 31.86 22.49 18.69
N ASN A 669 31.46 23.52 19.42
CA ASN A 669 31.83 23.70 20.81
C ASN A 669 31.06 22.74 21.72
N ALA A 670 31.71 22.28 22.78
CA ALA A 670 31.05 21.49 23.83
C ALA A 670 30.07 22.35 24.63
N THR A 671 28.98 21.73 25.05
CA THR A 671 27.93 22.34 25.87
C THR A 671 27.65 21.58 27.14
N ASN A 672 28.03 20.30 27.23
CA ASN A 672 27.87 19.43 28.40
C ASN A 672 26.51 19.60 29.11
N PRO A 673 25.37 19.32 28.44
CA PRO A 673 24.06 19.45 29.06
C PRO A 673 23.88 18.45 30.22
N PRO A 674 23.26 18.83 31.34
CA PRO A 674 22.57 20.10 31.60
C PRO A 674 23.47 21.22 32.20
N HIS A 675 24.77 20.98 32.37
CA HIS A 675 25.66 21.85 33.15
C HIS A 675 26.12 23.10 32.41
N GLY A 676 26.39 23.04 31.10
CA GLY A 676 26.70 24.24 30.32
C GLY A 676 28.09 24.84 30.57
N ASP A 677 29.01 24.10 31.19
CA ASP A 677 30.24 24.66 31.80
C ASP A 677 31.56 24.22 31.15
N PHE A 678 31.52 23.45 30.06
CA PHE A 678 32.72 22.99 29.33
C PHE A 678 32.96 23.67 27.96
N GLY A 679 32.33 24.82 27.70
CA GLY A 679 32.47 25.52 26.43
C GLY A 679 33.86 26.15 26.23
N SER A 680 34.55 25.77 25.16
CA SER A 680 35.79 26.40 24.69
C SER A 680 35.54 27.85 24.23
N ARG A 681 36.45 28.77 24.52
CA ARG A 681 36.37 30.19 24.12
C ARG A 681 37.36 30.52 23.01
N GLN A 682 38.61 30.11 23.18
CA GLN A 682 39.65 30.24 22.16
C GLN A 682 40.32 28.89 21.97
N VAL A 683 40.53 28.53 20.71
CA VAL A 683 41.23 27.30 20.32
C VAL A 683 42.26 27.62 19.24
N ARG A 684 43.29 26.79 19.15
CA ARG A 684 44.28 26.82 18.08
C ARG A 684 44.16 25.57 17.23
N VAL A 685 44.01 25.73 15.93
CA VAL A 685 43.94 24.67 14.93
C VAL A 685 45.28 24.57 14.21
N GLU A 686 45.93 23.42 14.32
CA GLU A 686 47.27 23.16 13.79
C GLU A 686 47.23 21.96 12.83
N SER A 687 47.65 22.17 11.60
CA SER A 687 47.67 21.16 10.54
C SER A 687 49.06 20.58 10.37
N PHE A 688 49.17 19.26 10.35
CA PHE A 688 50.44 18.54 10.25
C PHE A 688 50.49 17.62 9.02
N ARG A 689 51.70 17.45 8.49
CA ARG A 689 52.03 16.44 7.49
C ARG A 689 53.38 15.82 7.86
N GLU A 690 53.42 14.51 7.96
CA GLU A 690 54.60 13.73 8.35
C GLU A 690 55.22 14.24 9.67
N GLY A 691 54.36 14.68 10.59
CA GLY A 691 54.75 15.23 11.89
C GLY A 691 55.22 16.69 11.87
N GLN A 692 55.37 17.33 10.71
CA GLN A 692 55.73 18.75 10.60
C GLN A 692 54.48 19.64 10.58
N LEU A 693 54.52 20.75 11.33
CA LEU A 693 53.47 21.76 11.32
C LEU A 693 53.49 22.49 9.95
N VAL A 694 52.38 22.41 9.23
CA VAL A 694 52.23 23.03 7.91
C VAL A 694 51.49 24.37 8.02
N GLU A 695 50.45 24.43 8.83
CA GLU A 695 49.61 25.62 8.97
C GLU A 695 49.03 25.71 10.39
N SER A 696 48.89 26.93 10.93
CA SER A 696 48.28 27.18 12.23
C SER A 696 47.33 28.38 12.16
N ARG A 697 46.18 28.26 12.80
CA ARG A 697 45.12 29.28 12.88
C ARG A 697 44.55 29.34 14.29
N GLU A 698 44.30 30.53 14.79
CA GLU A 698 43.53 30.71 16.02
C GLU A 698 42.06 30.95 15.68
N LEU A 699 41.18 30.42 16.52
CA LEU A 699 39.74 30.54 16.39
C LEU A 699 39.16 30.93 17.74
N THR A 700 38.26 31.91 17.72
CA THR A 700 37.46 32.31 18.88
C THR A 700 36.01 31.92 18.63
N PHE A 701 35.43 31.15 19.53
CA PHE A 701 34.01 30.82 19.48
C PHE A 701 33.20 32.06 19.86
N THR A 702 32.42 32.56 18.90
CA THR A 702 31.38 33.59 19.11
C THR A 702 29.98 33.00 19.10
N GLN A 703 29.84 31.79 18.58
CA GLN A 703 28.64 30.95 18.55
C GLN A 703 29.06 29.50 18.83
N GLN A 704 28.10 28.57 18.91
CA GLN A 704 28.40 27.16 19.18
C GLN A 704 29.27 26.53 18.08
N ASN A 705 29.09 26.94 16.81
CA ASN A 705 29.85 26.41 15.68
C ASN A 705 30.77 27.48 15.12
N ALA A 706 31.98 27.10 14.76
CA ALA A 706 32.96 28.00 14.15
C ALA A 706 33.90 27.22 13.24
N GLY A 707 34.59 27.89 12.32
CA GLY A 707 35.54 27.21 11.45
C GLY A 707 36.66 28.12 10.98
N VAL A 708 37.75 27.50 10.55
CA VAL A 708 38.90 28.19 9.94
C VAL A 708 39.09 27.71 8.51
N SER A 709 39.46 28.65 7.64
CA SER A 709 39.90 28.32 6.28
C SER A 709 41.42 28.11 6.29
N LEU A 710 41.83 27.04 5.64
CA LEU A 710 43.21 26.65 5.41
C LEU A 710 43.55 26.83 3.93
N SER A 711 44.84 26.83 3.62
CA SER A 711 45.34 27.02 2.26
C SER A 711 45.13 25.82 1.31
N GLY A 712 44.38 24.79 1.73
CA GLY A 712 44.17 23.56 0.96
C GLY A 712 45.35 22.60 1.07
N VAL A 713 45.93 22.50 2.27
CA VAL A 713 47.12 21.69 2.56
C VAL A 713 46.76 20.21 2.71
N VAL A 714 47.64 19.34 2.23
CA VAL A 714 47.54 17.89 2.49
C VAL A 714 48.02 17.62 3.91
N VAL A 715 47.16 17.04 4.75
CA VAL A 715 47.42 16.79 6.17
C VAL A 715 47.21 15.32 6.51
N ASP A 716 48.01 14.79 7.44
CA ASP A 716 47.79 13.49 8.09
C ASP A 716 47.25 13.60 9.51
N ARG A 717 47.27 14.83 10.07
CA ARG A 717 46.76 15.14 11.40
C ARG A 717 46.39 16.61 11.51
N VAL A 718 45.24 16.89 12.12
CA VAL A 718 44.85 18.22 12.58
C VAL A 718 44.74 18.18 14.10
N ARG A 719 45.44 19.08 14.80
CA ARG A 719 45.33 19.24 16.25
C ARG A 719 44.48 20.47 16.56
N VAL A 720 43.54 20.31 17.48
CA VAL A 720 42.77 21.41 18.05
C VAL A 720 43.14 21.53 19.52
N SER A 721 43.83 22.61 19.88
CA SER A 721 44.26 22.90 21.24
C SER A 721 43.31 23.89 21.88
N VAL A 722 42.72 23.53 23.02
CA VAL A 722 41.86 24.43 23.82
C VAL A 722 42.74 25.39 24.61
N GLU A 723 42.65 26.69 24.30
CA GLU A 723 43.48 27.72 24.92
C GLU A 723 42.78 28.40 26.11
N THR A 724 41.48 28.65 26.00
CA THR A 724 40.64 29.23 27.07
C THR A 724 39.21 28.69 26.99
N TRP A 725 38.46 28.75 28.09
CA TRP A 725 37.08 28.23 28.21
C TRP A 725 36.19 29.11 29.10
N GLN A 726 34.87 28.87 29.10
CA GLN A 726 33.86 29.72 29.77
C GLN A 726 33.53 29.30 31.21
N GLY A 727 33.68 28.02 31.57
CA GLY A 727 33.30 27.50 32.90
C GLY A 727 34.42 26.67 33.55
N VAL A 728 34.12 25.39 33.81
CA VAL A 728 34.98 24.44 34.52
C VAL A 728 36.12 23.93 33.64
N GLY A 729 35.88 23.72 32.35
CA GLY A 729 36.88 23.24 31.41
C GLY A 729 36.51 23.59 29.97
N GLY A 730 37.27 23.09 29.01
CA GLY A 730 36.94 23.24 27.60
C GLY A 730 36.78 21.89 26.90
N GLY A 731 36.01 21.87 25.84
CA GLY A 731 35.73 20.69 25.05
C GLY A 731 35.27 21.03 23.64
N LEU A 732 35.09 19.99 22.85
CA LEU A 732 34.55 20.04 21.49
C LEU A 732 33.50 18.95 21.33
N ALA A 733 32.35 19.32 20.77
CA ALA A 733 31.32 18.35 20.42
C ALA A 733 31.65 17.67 19.08
N GLU A 734 32.19 18.40 18.10
CA GLU A 734 32.52 17.84 16.79
C GLU A 734 33.68 18.57 16.11
N VAL A 735 34.48 17.83 15.33
CA VAL A 735 35.54 18.32 14.46
C VAL A 735 35.40 17.70 13.08
N GLN A 736 35.15 18.54 12.08
CA GLN A 736 34.98 18.10 10.70
C GLN A 736 36.04 18.70 9.79
N LEU A 737 36.61 17.86 8.93
CA LEU A 737 37.60 18.24 7.93
C LEU A 737 36.93 18.25 6.54
N TRP A 738 37.05 19.37 5.82
CA TRP A 738 36.44 19.59 4.52
C TRP A 738 37.46 19.97 3.44
#